data_AF-A0A0R2FCS2-F1
#
_entry.id   AF-A0A0R2FCS2-F1
#
_cell.length_a   1.000
_cell.length_b   1.000
_cell.length_c   1.000
_cell.angle_alpha   90.00
_cell.angle_beta   90.00
_cell.angle_gamma   90.00
#
_symmetry.space_group_name_H-M   'P 1'
#
loop_
_entity.id
_entity.type
_entity.pdbx_description
1 polymer ?
#
loop_
_entity_poly.entity_id
_entity_poly.type
_entity_poly.pdbx_seq_one_letter_code
_entity_poly.pdbx_strand_id
1 'polypeptide(L)'
;MKLLAIVGNNATKSYNRVLLRYMKQHFANTASIDLQEVRDLPMFNEDALDQFPPVIETLIRKVEAADGIIIATPEYDHSMTASLKSVIEWLSASYHSLAGKPVMIVGASLGAQGTVRAQMDLRHVLDAPGVDACVLPGNEFMLPHAATAFDANGVLKDQKTVQFLDQCFTQFIKFIHLYSGTTKENHQMTAETNWDQTYDVVVLGFGGAGATAARFAADAGAQVLLVDSAPEGHEGGNTRYAGQVVGAGTDFDQLKAYYKAMTAPMHLDEDMIDTYVDGMVKMPDYFRKYLGVEPLSIAKDWDHSKVDLHGILHEFPDFPGVNAYDLLVVHERQFDSALWKKLRKEVLDRSDKITVWYSSPAKHLVQDSQTGAVLGAQIEHDHVLLNIKARGGVIMATGGFENNPAMIQDYLKASRLAPIGSLYNKGDGIKLGEEVGADMWHMANYESLGMLHGLTFAGPAGTRGRLILSWPKAADGSTFTVGDDGSRYFNEAEANKHGHIYYHGTWQVPIANDHPHLIFDQAQWDAIHADKLPVDNFDDITIKAATLEDLAKLINAKPDVLVKARQDFDHFVEAGRDYAFDRPVATMRAFDDGPYYAVPLRQTVLNTQGGPRRNSRAEVLKPDGQAIKNLYSAGELGGINANQYQGGNNLAECLIWGKIAGENAAHGLTPTAATKTAAHTDANSGASEKQSDQQTDATSGASEHDSSKSETTDYHVGPNQYIGVSDAGMGNEIVVRVTYAAGKLENVEVLKQSESADVGLKAIKQLPAEMVAANSPKVDAVTGASVTSHALQDAVADAISKAQA
;
A
#
# COMPACT_ATOMS: atom_id res chain seq x y z
N MET A 1 -14.93 -32.19 -20.08
CA MET A 1 -13.54 -32.32 -19.62
C MET A 1 -12.89 -33.50 -20.31
N LYS A 2 -11.69 -33.31 -20.84
CA LYS A 2 -10.86 -34.30 -21.54
C LYS A 2 -9.63 -34.61 -20.69
N LEU A 3 -9.48 -35.88 -20.28
CA LEU A 3 -8.37 -36.34 -19.46
C LEU A 3 -7.52 -37.34 -20.23
N LEU A 4 -6.21 -37.32 -19.99
CA LEU A 4 -5.28 -38.35 -20.48
C LEU A 4 -4.82 -39.22 -19.32
N ALA A 5 -5.03 -40.53 -19.44
CA ALA A 5 -4.64 -41.51 -18.44
C ALA A 5 -3.44 -42.35 -18.92
N ILE A 6 -2.30 -42.22 -18.26
CA ILE A 6 -1.05 -42.90 -18.58
C ILE A 6 -0.92 -44.19 -17.77
N VAL A 7 -0.82 -45.32 -18.47
CA VAL A 7 -0.60 -46.64 -17.86
C VAL A 7 0.89 -46.79 -17.54
N GLY A 8 1.29 -46.59 -16.29
CA GLY A 8 2.69 -46.50 -15.86
C GLY A 8 3.51 -47.80 -15.86
N ASN A 9 3.12 -48.82 -16.63
CA ASN A 9 3.94 -50.02 -16.83
C ASN A 9 3.83 -50.61 -18.24
N ASN A 10 4.92 -51.21 -18.69
CA ASN A 10 5.03 -51.82 -20.02
C ASN A 10 4.62 -53.29 -20.08
N ALA A 11 4.14 -53.88 -18.98
CA ALA A 11 3.75 -55.29 -18.93
C ALA A 11 2.47 -55.59 -19.72
N THR A 12 2.44 -56.74 -20.39
CA THR A 12 1.27 -57.23 -21.16
C THR A 12 0.02 -57.32 -20.29
N LYS A 13 0.17 -57.81 -19.05
CA LYS A 13 -0.87 -57.81 -18.01
C LYS A 13 -0.54 -56.73 -16.97
N SER A 14 -1.51 -55.85 -16.68
CA SER A 14 -1.34 -54.77 -15.72
C SER A 14 -2.65 -54.48 -15.00
N TYR A 15 -2.62 -54.50 -13.67
CA TYR A 15 -3.76 -54.07 -12.86
C TYR A 15 -3.97 -52.55 -12.92
N ASN A 16 -2.92 -51.76 -13.19
CA ASN A 16 -3.06 -50.31 -13.42
C ASN A 16 -3.83 -50.03 -14.71
N ARG A 17 -3.66 -50.86 -15.75
CA ARG A 17 -4.48 -50.80 -16.96
C ARG A 17 -5.93 -51.19 -16.69
N VAL A 18 -6.15 -52.23 -15.89
CA VAL A 18 -7.50 -52.63 -15.48
C VAL A 18 -8.18 -51.50 -14.69
N LEU A 19 -7.46 -50.90 -13.74
CA LEU A 19 -7.93 -49.74 -12.97
C LEU A 19 -8.31 -48.55 -13.86
N LEU A 20 -7.44 -48.16 -14.80
CA LEU A 20 -7.73 -47.03 -15.70
C LEU A 20 -8.89 -47.33 -16.66
N ARG A 21 -9.04 -48.59 -17.12
CA ARG A 21 -10.21 -49.00 -17.92
C ARG A 21 -11.49 -48.95 -17.11
N TYR A 22 -11.45 -49.39 -15.86
CA TYR A 22 -12.55 -49.25 -14.92
C TYR A 22 -12.92 -47.77 -14.73
N MET A 23 -11.94 -46.91 -14.41
CA MET A 23 -12.16 -45.45 -14.25
C MET A 23 -12.78 -44.82 -15.50
N LYS A 24 -12.30 -45.17 -16.70
CA LYS A 24 -12.85 -44.67 -17.95
C LYS A 24 -14.34 -45.01 -18.13
N GLN A 25 -14.75 -46.22 -17.74
CA GLN A 25 -16.14 -46.65 -17.83
C GLN A 25 -16.99 -46.02 -16.72
N HIS A 26 -16.50 -46.05 -15.49
CA HIS A 26 -17.19 -45.59 -14.28
C HIS A 26 -17.44 -44.07 -14.30
N PHE A 27 -16.48 -43.28 -14.80
CA PHE A 27 -16.56 -41.82 -14.86
C PHE A 27 -16.94 -41.26 -16.25
N ALA A 28 -17.49 -42.08 -17.14
CA ALA A 28 -17.80 -41.69 -18.53
C ALA A 28 -18.78 -40.51 -18.64
N ASN A 29 -19.66 -40.33 -17.64
CA ASN A 29 -20.61 -39.21 -17.58
C ASN A 29 -19.97 -37.90 -17.07
N THR A 30 -18.78 -37.97 -16.48
CA THR A 30 -18.09 -36.82 -15.87
C THR A 30 -16.96 -36.31 -16.76
N ALA A 31 -16.16 -37.21 -17.33
CA ALA A 31 -15.02 -36.85 -18.18
C ALA A 31 -14.77 -37.88 -19.28
N SER A 32 -14.24 -37.41 -20.41
CA SER A 32 -13.71 -38.28 -21.46
C SER A 32 -12.26 -38.64 -21.15
N ILE A 33 -11.98 -39.91 -20.89
CA ILE A 33 -10.63 -40.41 -20.54
C ILE A 33 -10.01 -41.14 -21.73
N ASP A 34 -8.92 -40.62 -22.29
CA ASP A 34 -8.08 -41.33 -23.25
C ASP A 34 -6.98 -42.11 -22.53
N LEU A 35 -6.68 -43.34 -22.96
CA LEU A 35 -5.65 -44.17 -22.34
C LEU A 35 -4.39 -44.15 -23.20
N GLN A 36 -3.26 -43.85 -22.57
CA GLN A 36 -1.93 -43.92 -23.18
C GLN A 36 -1.11 -45.03 -22.54
N GLU A 37 -0.67 -45.98 -23.35
CA GLU A 37 0.24 -47.05 -22.93
C GLU A 37 1.69 -46.54 -23.00
N VAL A 38 2.46 -46.77 -21.93
CA VAL A 38 3.91 -46.50 -21.95
C VAL A 38 4.70 -47.57 -22.72
N ARG A 39 4.11 -48.76 -22.92
CA ARG A 39 4.79 -49.87 -23.60
C ARG A 39 5.12 -49.56 -25.07
N ASP A 40 4.31 -48.70 -25.68
CA ASP A 40 4.36 -48.40 -27.11
C ASP A 40 5.29 -47.21 -27.39
N LEU A 41 5.96 -46.71 -26.34
CA LEU A 41 6.84 -45.55 -26.39
C LEU A 41 8.30 -45.99 -26.29
N PRO A 42 9.21 -45.39 -27.08
CA PRO A 42 10.64 -45.64 -26.95
C PRO A 42 11.16 -45.14 -25.59
N MET A 43 12.22 -45.78 -25.09
CA MET A 43 12.97 -45.23 -23.95
C MET A 43 13.57 -43.87 -24.31
N PHE A 44 13.75 -43.03 -23.30
CA PHE A 44 14.31 -41.69 -23.43
C PHE A 44 15.74 -41.77 -23.97
N ASN A 45 16.02 -40.91 -24.95
CA ASN A 45 17.34 -40.75 -25.53
C ASN A 45 17.56 -39.27 -25.86
N GLU A 46 18.51 -38.65 -25.17
CA GLU A 46 18.85 -37.23 -25.31
C GLU A 46 19.34 -36.89 -26.72
N ASP A 47 19.98 -37.83 -27.44
CA ASP A 47 20.43 -37.64 -28.83
C ASP A 47 19.27 -37.43 -29.81
N ALA A 48 18.04 -37.76 -29.42
CA ALA A 48 16.85 -37.65 -30.25
C ALA A 48 16.00 -36.41 -29.94
N LEU A 49 16.54 -35.43 -29.19
CA LEU A 49 15.86 -34.16 -28.92
C LEU A 49 15.83 -33.22 -30.15
N ASP A 50 16.79 -33.34 -31.07
CA ASP A 50 16.78 -32.59 -32.34
C ASP A 50 15.70 -33.10 -33.31
N GLN A 51 15.26 -34.35 -33.14
CA GLN A 51 14.21 -34.96 -33.95
C GLN A 51 13.42 -35.99 -33.12
N PHE A 52 12.35 -35.53 -32.48
CA PHE A 52 11.53 -36.37 -31.62
C PHE A 52 10.89 -37.54 -32.40
N PRO A 53 10.81 -38.75 -31.81
CA PRO A 53 10.05 -39.83 -32.42
C PRO A 53 8.58 -39.42 -32.62
N PRO A 54 7.93 -39.70 -33.77
CA PRO A 54 6.56 -39.25 -34.05
C PRO A 54 5.51 -39.70 -33.01
N VAL A 55 5.76 -40.83 -32.36
CA VAL A 55 4.91 -41.34 -31.26
C VAL A 55 5.03 -40.50 -29.99
N ILE A 56 6.20 -39.91 -29.72
CA ILE A 56 6.42 -38.97 -28.61
C ILE A 56 5.78 -37.62 -28.92
N GLU A 57 5.93 -37.09 -30.13
CA GLU A 57 5.22 -35.86 -30.54
C GLU A 57 3.69 -36.01 -30.42
N THR A 58 3.18 -37.20 -30.75
CA THR A 58 1.76 -37.52 -30.59
C THR A 58 1.36 -37.56 -29.12
N LEU A 59 2.21 -38.12 -28.24
CA LEU A 59 1.99 -38.09 -26.79
C LEU A 59 2.00 -36.64 -26.27
N ILE A 60 2.96 -35.81 -26.65
CA ILE A 60 3.07 -34.41 -26.23
C ILE A 60 1.77 -33.66 -26.56
N ARG A 61 1.31 -33.75 -27.82
CA ARG A 61 0.03 -33.14 -28.23
C ARG A 61 -1.17 -33.64 -27.43
N LYS A 62 -1.17 -34.92 -27.03
CA LYS A 62 -2.24 -35.47 -26.17
C LYS A 62 -2.20 -34.91 -24.76
N VAL A 63 -1.01 -34.76 -24.18
CA VAL A 63 -0.80 -34.17 -22.83
C VAL A 63 -1.21 -32.70 -22.84
N GLU A 64 -0.77 -31.94 -23.83
CA GLU A 64 -1.11 -30.51 -23.98
C GLU A 64 -2.61 -30.31 -24.16
N ALA A 65 -3.26 -31.14 -24.98
CA ALA A 65 -4.70 -31.07 -25.23
C ALA A 65 -5.59 -31.67 -24.12
N ALA A 66 -5.03 -32.13 -23.01
CA ALA A 66 -5.78 -32.63 -21.86
C ALA A 66 -5.96 -31.54 -20.79
N ASP A 67 -7.15 -31.51 -20.19
CA ASP A 67 -7.50 -30.62 -19.07
C ASP A 67 -6.83 -31.09 -17.76
N GLY A 68 -6.44 -32.38 -17.70
CA GLY A 68 -5.73 -32.98 -16.58
C GLY A 68 -5.20 -34.37 -16.93
N ILE A 69 -4.17 -34.80 -16.21
CA ILE A 69 -3.48 -36.08 -16.44
C ILE A 69 -3.74 -37.03 -15.26
N ILE A 70 -4.02 -38.30 -15.56
CA ILE A 70 -4.09 -39.37 -14.56
C ILE A 70 -2.90 -40.30 -14.80
N ILE A 71 -2.02 -40.47 -13.81
CA ILE A 71 -0.88 -41.39 -13.92
C ILE A 71 -1.12 -42.60 -13.02
N ALA A 72 -1.25 -43.79 -13.61
CA ALA A 72 -1.42 -45.04 -12.88
C ALA A 72 -0.08 -45.76 -12.70
N THR A 73 0.53 -45.66 -11.53
CA THR A 73 1.85 -46.26 -11.24
C THR A 73 1.73 -47.56 -10.46
N PRO A 74 2.40 -48.67 -10.86
CA PRO A 74 2.57 -49.82 -9.99
C PRO A 74 3.67 -49.58 -8.95
N GLU A 75 3.82 -50.50 -7.99
CA GLU A 75 4.93 -50.50 -7.02
C GLU A 75 6.00 -51.52 -7.43
N TYR A 76 7.20 -51.05 -7.76
CA TYR A 76 8.36 -51.88 -8.10
C TYR A 76 9.56 -51.42 -7.27
N ASP A 77 10.09 -52.29 -6.40
CA ASP A 77 11.29 -52.00 -5.59
C ASP A 77 11.24 -50.66 -4.83
N HIS A 78 10.04 -50.31 -4.35
CA HIS A 78 9.73 -49.04 -3.66
C HIS A 78 9.82 -47.77 -4.52
N SER A 79 9.70 -47.90 -5.85
CA SER A 79 9.75 -46.81 -6.82
C SER A 79 8.73 -47.03 -7.96
N MET A 80 8.59 -46.02 -8.81
CA MET A 80 7.88 -46.12 -10.08
C MET A 80 8.64 -47.00 -11.10
N THR A 81 8.01 -47.35 -12.22
CA THR A 81 8.73 -48.12 -13.26
C THR A 81 9.71 -47.25 -14.05
N ALA A 82 10.83 -47.83 -14.48
CA ALA A 82 11.76 -47.17 -15.40
C ALA A 82 11.07 -46.69 -16.70
N SER A 83 10.09 -47.45 -17.21
CA SER A 83 9.31 -47.03 -18.38
C SER A 83 8.47 -45.79 -18.13
N LEU A 84 7.91 -45.61 -16.92
CA LEU A 84 7.15 -44.41 -16.59
C LEU A 84 8.08 -43.21 -16.42
N LYS A 85 9.22 -43.38 -15.71
CA LYS A 85 10.22 -42.33 -15.55
C LYS A 85 10.74 -41.83 -16.90
N SER A 86 11.01 -42.75 -17.81
CA SER A 86 11.43 -42.44 -19.18
C SER A 86 10.40 -41.64 -19.98
N VAL A 87 9.11 -41.89 -19.77
CA VAL A 87 8.04 -41.10 -20.42
C VAL A 87 8.00 -39.69 -19.85
N ILE A 88 8.22 -39.53 -18.54
CA ILE A 88 8.31 -38.20 -17.91
C ILE A 88 9.51 -37.43 -18.46
N GLU A 89 10.65 -38.08 -18.67
CA GLU A 89 11.84 -37.46 -19.28
C GLU A 89 11.56 -36.96 -20.71
N TRP A 90 10.87 -37.75 -21.53
CA TRP A 90 10.42 -37.27 -22.86
C TRP A 90 9.51 -36.03 -22.78
N LEU A 91 8.67 -35.95 -21.76
CA LEU A 91 7.73 -34.83 -21.56
C LEU A 91 8.40 -33.60 -20.93
N SER A 92 9.56 -33.76 -20.28
CA SER A 92 10.24 -32.69 -19.55
C SER A 92 11.53 -32.18 -20.20
N ALA A 93 12.15 -32.94 -21.11
CA ALA A 93 13.50 -32.59 -21.62
C ALA A 93 13.54 -31.38 -22.55
N SER A 94 12.44 -31.02 -23.23
CA SER A 94 12.41 -29.84 -24.13
C SER A 94 11.08 -29.10 -24.13
N TYR A 95 9.96 -29.82 -24.17
CA TYR A 95 8.63 -29.19 -24.26
C TYR A 95 8.02 -28.83 -22.91
N HIS A 96 8.52 -29.43 -21.81
CA HIS A 96 7.98 -29.24 -20.46
C HIS A 96 6.45 -29.41 -20.39
N SER A 97 5.87 -30.34 -21.16
CA SER A 97 4.41 -30.42 -21.39
C SER A 97 3.58 -30.75 -20.15
N LEU A 98 4.21 -31.15 -19.05
CA LEU A 98 3.57 -31.41 -17.76
C LEU A 98 3.54 -30.17 -16.85
N ALA A 99 4.29 -29.12 -17.18
CA ALA A 99 4.37 -27.91 -16.37
C ALA A 99 2.98 -27.27 -16.20
N GLY A 100 2.60 -27.01 -14.94
CA GLY A 100 1.28 -26.45 -14.59
C GLY A 100 0.10 -27.38 -14.84
N LYS A 101 0.29 -28.59 -15.39
CA LYS A 101 -0.81 -29.52 -15.64
C LYS A 101 -1.32 -30.12 -14.34
N PRO A 102 -2.65 -30.13 -14.10
CA PRO A 102 -3.21 -30.86 -12.97
C PRO A 102 -3.01 -32.37 -13.14
N VAL A 103 -2.39 -33.02 -12.16
CA VAL A 103 -2.10 -34.45 -12.18
C VAL A 103 -2.73 -35.17 -10.99
N MET A 104 -3.48 -36.24 -11.27
CA MET A 104 -3.90 -37.24 -10.28
C MET A 104 -3.02 -38.47 -10.41
N ILE A 105 -2.48 -38.95 -9.29
CA ILE A 105 -1.78 -40.23 -9.26
C ILE A 105 -2.72 -41.28 -8.68
N VAL A 106 -2.83 -42.41 -9.38
CA VAL A 106 -3.50 -43.61 -8.90
C VAL A 106 -2.52 -44.79 -8.96
N GLY A 107 -2.81 -45.87 -8.26
CA GLY A 107 -1.97 -47.05 -8.36
C GLY A 107 -2.66 -48.31 -7.88
N ALA A 108 -2.29 -49.43 -8.50
CA ALA A 108 -2.68 -50.77 -8.09
C ALA A 108 -1.43 -51.65 -7.96
N SER A 109 -1.31 -52.35 -6.83
CA SER A 109 -0.22 -53.30 -6.58
C SER A 109 -0.72 -54.62 -5.99
N LEU A 110 0.15 -55.62 -5.98
CA LEU A 110 -0.14 -56.92 -5.38
C LEU A 110 0.00 -56.91 -3.85
N GLY A 111 0.82 -56.00 -3.32
CA GLY A 111 1.15 -55.93 -1.90
C GLY A 111 0.09 -55.25 -1.05
N ALA A 112 0.16 -55.44 0.26
CA ALA A 112 -0.76 -54.84 1.23
C ALA A 112 -0.58 -53.32 1.38
N GLN A 113 0.61 -52.79 1.09
CA GLN A 113 0.93 -51.36 1.19
C GLN A 113 0.42 -50.55 -0.02
N GLY A 114 -0.21 -51.19 -1.01
CA GLY A 114 -0.64 -50.51 -2.22
C GLY A 114 0.56 -49.98 -3.00
N THR A 115 0.50 -48.72 -3.42
CA THR A 115 1.55 -48.07 -4.23
C THR A 115 2.16 -46.88 -3.50
N VAL A 116 2.20 -46.92 -2.17
CA VAL A 116 2.52 -45.75 -1.34
C VAL A 116 3.90 -45.18 -1.65
N ARG A 117 4.93 -46.02 -1.80
CA ARG A 117 6.30 -45.53 -2.01
C ARG A 117 6.52 -45.11 -3.46
N ALA A 118 5.97 -45.84 -4.41
CA ALA A 118 6.02 -45.49 -5.82
C ALA A 118 5.28 -44.17 -6.12
N GLN A 119 4.17 -43.89 -5.41
CA GLN A 119 3.50 -42.60 -5.54
C GLN A 119 4.30 -41.45 -4.88
N MET A 120 4.96 -41.69 -3.76
CA MET A 120 5.85 -40.69 -3.15
C MET A 120 7.04 -40.36 -4.05
N ASP A 121 7.68 -41.39 -4.61
CA ASP A 121 8.79 -41.23 -5.57
C ASP A 121 8.32 -40.51 -6.85
N LEU A 122 7.15 -40.86 -7.36
CA LEU A 122 6.56 -40.17 -8.52
C LEU A 122 6.24 -38.70 -8.24
N ARG A 123 5.73 -38.38 -7.05
CA ARG A 123 5.49 -36.99 -6.65
C ARG A 123 6.77 -36.18 -6.64
N HIS A 124 7.85 -36.72 -6.08
CA HIS A 124 9.15 -36.06 -6.07
C HIS A 124 9.67 -35.78 -7.49
N VAL A 125 9.50 -36.72 -8.42
CA VAL A 125 9.87 -36.52 -9.83
C VAL A 125 8.98 -35.48 -10.53
N LEU A 126 7.67 -35.48 -10.25
CA LEU A 126 6.73 -34.55 -10.85
C LEU A 126 6.90 -33.10 -10.34
N ASP A 127 7.47 -32.94 -9.15
CA ASP A 127 7.80 -31.66 -8.50
C ASP A 127 9.18 -31.11 -8.93
N ALA A 128 9.95 -31.87 -9.72
CA ALA A 128 11.28 -31.45 -10.15
C ALA A 128 11.20 -30.25 -11.14
N PRO A 129 12.14 -29.29 -11.07
CA PRO A 129 12.23 -28.19 -12.03
C PRO A 129 12.29 -28.70 -13.47
N GLY A 130 11.42 -28.15 -14.34
CA GLY A 130 11.26 -28.61 -15.72
C GLY A 130 10.25 -29.73 -15.91
N VAL A 131 9.73 -30.34 -14.84
CA VAL A 131 8.50 -31.14 -14.91
C VAL A 131 7.32 -30.31 -14.41
N ASP A 132 7.49 -29.64 -13.26
CA ASP A 132 6.61 -28.60 -12.68
C ASP A 132 5.11 -28.95 -12.69
N ALA A 133 4.77 -30.23 -12.48
CA ALA A 133 3.40 -30.69 -12.57
C ALA A 133 2.63 -30.41 -11.27
N CYS A 134 1.39 -29.94 -11.39
CA CYS A 134 0.55 -29.66 -10.23
C CYS A 134 -0.14 -30.94 -9.76
N VAL A 135 0.46 -31.66 -8.80
CA VAL A 135 -0.07 -32.95 -8.35
C VAL A 135 -1.11 -32.78 -7.23
N LEU A 136 -2.28 -33.40 -7.38
CA LEU A 136 -3.37 -33.38 -6.38
C LEU A 136 -2.87 -33.83 -4.99
N PRO A 137 -2.94 -32.97 -3.95
CA PRO A 137 -2.52 -33.33 -2.59
C PRO A 137 -3.63 -34.02 -1.79
N GLY A 138 -3.24 -34.97 -0.93
CA GLY A 138 -4.09 -35.55 0.14
C GLY A 138 -5.27 -36.41 -0.32
N ASN A 139 -5.30 -36.79 -1.61
CA ASN A 139 -6.36 -37.59 -2.22
C ASN A 139 -5.76 -38.72 -3.08
N GLU A 140 -4.86 -39.49 -2.47
CA GLU A 140 -4.16 -40.59 -3.12
C GLU A 140 -5.01 -41.85 -3.22
N PHE A 141 -5.25 -42.34 -4.44
CA PHE A 141 -5.88 -43.65 -4.62
C PHE A 141 -4.81 -44.75 -4.76
N MET A 142 -4.69 -45.59 -3.73
CA MET A 142 -3.73 -46.69 -3.66
C MET A 142 -4.49 -48.00 -3.45
N LEU A 143 -4.55 -48.85 -4.47
CA LEU A 143 -5.27 -50.12 -4.44
C LEU A 143 -4.31 -51.28 -4.07
N PRO A 144 -4.42 -51.86 -2.85
CA PRO A 144 -3.69 -53.05 -2.48
C PRO A 144 -4.34 -54.31 -3.06
N HIS A 145 -3.61 -55.43 -3.02
CA HIS A 145 -4.13 -56.77 -3.36
C HIS A 145 -4.87 -56.84 -4.71
N ALA A 146 -4.34 -56.19 -5.73
CA ALA A 146 -5.02 -55.96 -7.01
C ALA A 146 -5.49 -57.26 -7.71
N ALA A 147 -4.79 -58.38 -7.49
CA ALA A 147 -5.18 -59.69 -8.04
C ALA A 147 -6.57 -60.15 -7.61
N THR A 148 -7.02 -59.73 -6.42
CA THR A 148 -8.34 -60.07 -5.89
C THR A 148 -9.28 -58.87 -5.82
N ALA A 149 -8.86 -57.67 -6.22
CA ALA A 149 -9.66 -56.45 -6.13
C ALA A 149 -10.73 -56.34 -7.24
N PHE A 150 -10.46 -56.90 -8.41
CA PHE A 150 -11.34 -56.85 -9.58
C PHE A 150 -12.10 -58.17 -9.80
N ASP A 151 -13.28 -58.10 -10.42
CA ASP A 151 -13.99 -59.26 -10.96
C ASP A 151 -13.43 -59.69 -12.34
N ALA A 152 -14.07 -60.68 -12.97
CA ALA A 152 -13.64 -61.20 -14.28
C ALA A 152 -13.77 -60.18 -15.42
N ASN A 153 -14.58 -59.12 -15.25
CA ASN A 153 -14.79 -58.06 -16.23
C ASN A 153 -13.91 -56.83 -15.96
N GLY A 154 -13.09 -56.86 -14.90
CA GLY A 154 -12.25 -55.73 -14.50
C GLY A 154 -12.98 -54.67 -13.68
N VAL A 155 -14.11 -55.01 -13.06
CA VAL A 155 -14.89 -54.13 -12.18
C VAL A 155 -14.41 -54.28 -10.74
N LEU A 156 -14.24 -53.16 -10.03
CA LEU A 156 -13.89 -53.18 -8.60
C LEU A 156 -15.01 -53.82 -7.78
N LYS A 157 -14.68 -54.82 -6.96
CA LYS A 157 -15.67 -55.60 -6.19
C LYS A 157 -16.11 -54.93 -4.89
N ASP A 158 -15.20 -54.20 -4.25
CA ASP A 158 -15.45 -53.60 -2.94
C ASP A 158 -16.05 -52.19 -3.07
N GLN A 159 -17.29 -52.03 -2.58
CA GLN A 159 -18.03 -50.77 -2.69
C GLN A 159 -17.38 -49.61 -1.92
N LYS A 160 -16.70 -49.88 -0.81
CA LYS A 160 -15.98 -48.82 -0.06
C LYS A 160 -14.81 -48.27 -0.86
N THR A 161 -14.08 -49.16 -1.52
CA THR A 161 -12.99 -48.80 -2.44
C THR A 161 -13.52 -47.98 -3.62
N VAL A 162 -14.68 -48.34 -4.18
CA VAL A 162 -15.34 -47.55 -5.24
C VAL A 162 -15.70 -46.15 -4.74
N GLN A 163 -16.34 -46.04 -3.57
CA GLN A 163 -16.67 -44.74 -2.97
C GLN A 163 -15.45 -43.87 -2.69
N PHE A 164 -14.34 -44.47 -2.24
CA PHE A 164 -13.09 -43.74 -2.04
C PHE A 164 -12.49 -43.26 -3.37
N LEU A 165 -12.52 -44.09 -4.42
CA LEU A 165 -12.12 -43.68 -5.76
C LEU A 165 -12.99 -42.53 -6.30
N ASP A 166 -14.30 -42.57 -6.05
CA ASP A 166 -15.24 -41.49 -6.40
C ASP A 166 -14.90 -40.18 -5.70
N GLN A 167 -14.53 -40.25 -4.43
CA GLN A 167 -14.07 -39.09 -3.66
C GLN A 167 -12.77 -38.52 -4.26
N CYS A 168 -11.74 -39.35 -4.45
CA CYS A 168 -10.47 -38.91 -5.03
C CYS A 168 -10.68 -38.29 -6.42
N PHE A 169 -11.50 -38.91 -7.27
CA PHE A 169 -11.77 -38.40 -8.62
C PHE A 169 -12.59 -37.11 -8.58
N THR A 170 -13.59 -37.00 -7.70
CA THR A 170 -14.35 -35.76 -7.52
C THR A 170 -13.44 -34.60 -7.09
N GLN A 171 -12.51 -34.86 -6.17
CA GLN A 171 -11.53 -33.87 -5.75
C GLN A 171 -10.56 -33.53 -6.89
N PHE A 172 -10.19 -34.50 -7.73
CA PHE A 172 -9.40 -34.20 -8.92
C PHE A 172 -10.14 -33.30 -9.92
N ILE A 173 -11.44 -33.52 -10.15
CA ILE A 173 -12.24 -32.64 -11.02
C ILE A 173 -12.32 -31.22 -10.43
N LYS A 174 -12.52 -31.08 -9.12
CA LYS A 174 -12.47 -29.78 -8.43
C LYS A 174 -11.10 -29.14 -8.54
N PHE A 175 -10.04 -29.92 -8.40
CA PHE A 175 -8.66 -29.47 -8.51
C PHE A 175 -8.35 -29.01 -9.93
N ILE A 176 -8.82 -29.71 -10.97
CA ILE A 176 -8.77 -29.23 -12.35
C ILE A 176 -9.53 -27.93 -12.48
N HIS A 177 -10.73 -27.78 -11.90
CA HIS A 177 -11.48 -26.51 -11.95
C HIS A 177 -10.78 -25.37 -11.21
N LEU A 178 -10.17 -25.63 -10.05
CA LEU A 178 -9.33 -24.65 -9.35
C LEU A 178 -8.17 -24.24 -10.24
N TYR A 179 -7.49 -25.24 -10.81
CA TYR A 179 -6.40 -25.04 -11.73
C TYR A 179 -6.81 -24.53 -13.10
N SER A 180 -8.08 -24.56 -13.51
CA SER A 180 -8.58 -23.98 -14.78
C SER A 180 -9.31 -22.66 -14.56
N GLY A 181 -9.69 -22.36 -13.33
CA GLY A 181 -9.87 -21.01 -12.82
C GLY A 181 -8.54 -20.25 -12.80
N THR A 182 -7.45 -20.90 -12.39
CA THR A 182 -6.08 -20.34 -12.44
C THR A 182 -5.30 -20.64 -13.74
N THR A 183 -5.74 -21.55 -14.63
CA THR A 183 -5.14 -21.77 -15.98
C THR A 183 -5.97 -21.18 -17.11
N LYS A 184 -7.10 -20.53 -16.82
CA LYS A 184 -7.49 -19.35 -17.61
C LYS A 184 -6.58 -18.14 -17.33
N GLU A 185 -5.77 -18.20 -16.29
CA GLU A 185 -4.71 -17.22 -15.98
C GLU A 185 -3.29 -17.76 -16.32
N ASN A 186 -3.13 -19.02 -16.75
CA ASN A 186 -1.81 -19.64 -17.02
C ASN A 186 -1.73 -20.57 -18.24
N HIS A 187 -2.72 -20.58 -19.14
CA HIS A 187 -2.39 -20.89 -20.54
C HIS A 187 -1.67 -19.69 -21.10
N GLN A 188 -0.39 -19.88 -21.44
CA GLN A 188 0.34 -19.18 -22.49
C GLN A 188 -0.52 -18.15 -23.22
N MET A 189 -0.43 -16.89 -22.79
CA MET A 189 -0.86 -15.77 -23.60
C MET A 189 0.17 -15.58 -24.72
N THR A 190 0.13 -16.47 -25.70
CA THR A 190 0.30 -16.08 -27.10
C THR A 190 -1.04 -15.66 -27.72
N ALA A 191 -2.13 -15.66 -26.94
CA ALA A 191 -3.35 -14.92 -27.25
C ALA A 191 -3.18 -13.50 -26.71
N GLU A 192 -3.27 -12.50 -27.60
CA GLU A 192 -3.24 -11.08 -27.26
C GLU A 192 -4.09 -10.83 -26.00
N THR A 193 -3.51 -10.19 -24.97
CA THR A 193 -4.31 -9.65 -23.86
C THR A 193 -5.45 -8.85 -24.47
N ASN A 194 -6.70 -9.18 -24.14
CA ASN A 194 -7.80 -8.30 -24.49
C ASN A 194 -7.64 -7.04 -23.63
N TRP A 195 -7.14 -5.98 -24.27
CA TRP A 195 -6.96 -4.66 -23.69
C TRP A 195 -8.27 -3.89 -23.82
N ASP A 196 -8.82 -3.45 -22.70
CA ASP A 196 -10.03 -2.62 -22.71
C ASP A 196 -9.71 -1.21 -23.20
N GLN A 197 -8.56 -0.67 -22.78
CA GLN A 197 -8.06 0.64 -23.22
C GLN A 197 -6.53 0.63 -23.35
N THR A 198 -5.98 1.61 -24.07
CA THR A 198 -4.55 1.76 -24.27
C THR A 198 -4.12 3.21 -24.05
N TYR A 199 -3.11 3.39 -23.21
CA TYR A 199 -2.44 4.66 -22.96
C TYR A 199 -0.95 4.56 -23.30
N ASP A 200 -0.28 5.71 -23.41
CA ASP A 200 1.17 5.74 -23.51
C ASP A 200 1.80 5.38 -22.17
N VAL A 201 1.37 6.03 -21.10
CA VAL A 201 1.85 5.82 -19.73
C VAL A 201 0.66 5.62 -18.81
N VAL A 202 0.77 4.65 -17.90
CA VAL A 202 -0.20 4.44 -16.82
C VAL A 202 0.49 4.75 -15.50
N VAL A 203 -0.08 5.66 -14.70
CA VAL A 203 0.45 6.08 -13.40
C VAL A 203 -0.50 5.62 -12.30
N LEU A 204 0.02 4.86 -11.36
CA LEU A 204 -0.73 4.27 -10.25
C LEU A 204 -0.49 5.08 -8.97
N GLY A 205 -1.51 5.82 -8.53
CA GLY A 205 -1.49 6.70 -7.35
C GLY A 205 -1.42 8.17 -7.72
N PHE A 206 -2.38 8.98 -7.28
CA PHE A 206 -2.45 10.42 -7.52
C PHE A 206 -1.99 11.20 -6.28
N GLY A 207 -0.79 10.85 -5.77
CA GLY A 207 -0.05 11.63 -4.78
C GLY A 207 0.91 12.64 -5.44
N GLY A 208 1.80 13.26 -4.66
CA GLY A 208 2.79 14.20 -5.18
C GLY A 208 3.72 13.61 -6.25
N ALA A 209 4.15 12.36 -6.06
CA ALA A 209 4.98 11.65 -7.04
C ALA A 209 4.22 11.34 -8.34
N GLY A 210 2.99 10.81 -8.22
CA GLY A 210 2.16 10.45 -9.37
C GLY A 210 1.67 11.65 -10.15
N ALA A 211 1.25 12.73 -9.48
CA ALA A 211 0.91 14.00 -10.12
C ALA A 211 2.08 14.55 -10.94
N THR A 212 3.29 14.50 -10.35
CA THR A 212 4.51 14.93 -11.03
C THR A 212 4.82 14.03 -12.23
N ALA A 213 4.79 12.71 -12.06
CA ALA A 213 5.06 11.75 -13.13
C ALA A 213 4.08 11.88 -14.30
N ALA A 214 2.78 11.95 -14.02
CA ALA A 214 1.75 12.12 -15.03
C ALA A 214 1.94 13.41 -15.82
N ARG A 215 2.20 14.52 -15.12
CA ARG A 215 2.48 15.81 -15.76
C ARG A 215 3.70 15.73 -16.69
N PHE A 216 4.83 15.21 -16.23
CA PHE A 216 6.04 15.18 -17.05
C PHE A 216 5.97 14.20 -18.22
N ALA A 217 5.26 13.07 -18.06
CA ALA A 217 4.95 12.20 -19.19
C ALA A 217 4.08 12.92 -20.24
N ALA A 218 3.05 13.67 -19.81
CA ALA A 218 2.18 14.44 -20.70
C ALA A 218 2.91 15.62 -21.38
N ASP A 219 3.81 16.30 -20.66
CA ASP A 219 4.69 17.34 -21.20
C ASP A 219 5.67 16.77 -22.24
N ALA A 220 6.10 15.51 -22.08
CA ALA A 220 6.86 14.76 -23.08
C ALA A 220 5.99 14.21 -24.25
N GLY A 221 4.68 14.47 -24.24
CA GLY A 221 3.76 14.15 -25.34
C GLY A 221 2.97 12.86 -25.18
N ALA A 222 3.09 12.15 -24.05
CA ALA A 222 2.34 10.93 -23.77
C ALA A 222 0.85 11.21 -23.48
N GLN A 223 -0.02 10.29 -23.88
CA GLN A 223 -1.38 10.16 -23.34
C GLN A 223 -1.34 9.33 -22.06
N VAL A 224 -1.73 9.92 -20.95
CA VAL A 224 -1.54 9.35 -19.62
C VAL A 224 -2.88 8.94 -19.02
N LEU A 225 -2.94 7.73 -18.46
CA LEU A 225 -3.95 7.39 -17.46
C LEU A 225 -3.33 7.53 -16.06
N LEU A 226 -3.93 8.36 -15.21
CA LEU A 226 -3.59 8.50 -13.81
C LEU A 226 -4.74 7.98 -12.97
N VAL A 227 -4.48 7.02 -12.09
CA VAL A 227 -5.51 6.44 -11.22
C VAL A 227 -5.18 6.65 -9.75
N ASP A 228 -6.21 6.77 -8.91
CA ASP A 228 -6.08 6.71 -7.46
C ASP A 228 -7.12 5.78 -6.86
N SER A 229 -6.73 5.01 -5.83
CA SER A 229 -7.65 4.19 -5.05
C SER A 229 -8.60 5.02 -4.18
N ALA A 230 -8.22 6.26 -3.86
CA ALA A 230 -9.04 7.20 -3.14
C ALA A 230 -10.15 7.77 -4.04
N PRO A 231 -11.35 8.02 -3.49
CA PRO A 231 -12.40 8.74 -4.21
C PRO A 231 -11.98 10.19 -4.45
N GLU A 232 -12.67 10.87 -5.36
CA GLU A 232 -12.47 12.30 -5.62
C GLU A 232 -12.62 13.11 -4.32
N GLY A 233 -11.71 14.06 -4.11
CA GLY A 233 -11.58 14.81 -2.87
C GLY A 233 -10.59 14.18 -1.88
N HIS A 234 -10.32 12.89 -2.01
CA HIS A 234 -9.45 12.14 -1.11
C HIS A 234 -8.09 11.76 -1.71
N GLU A 235 -7.86 12.04 -3.00
CA GLU A 235 -6.56 11.94 -3.66
C GLU A 235 -5.48 12.82 -2.99
N GLY A 236 -4.23 12.60 -3.35
CA GLY A 236 -3.08 13.35 -2.82
C GLY A 236 -2.23 12.58 -1.81
N GLY A 237 -2.67 11.41 -1.36
CA GLY A 237 -1.91 10.55 -0.45
C GLY A 237 -1.41 11.31 0.79
N ASN A 238 -0.17 11.04 1.23
CA ASN A 238 0.45 11.81 2.31
C ASN A 238 0.77 13.26 1.92
N THR A 239 0.96 13.55 0.63
CA THR A 239 1.38 14.87 0.14
C THR A 239 0.42 15.97 0.57
N ARG A 240 -0.89 15.72 0.59
CA ARG A 240 -1.88 16.72 1.07
C ARG A 240 -1.80 16.98 2.58
N TYR A 241 -1.38 16.00 3.38
CA TYR A 241 -1.30 16.13 4.84
C TYR A 241 0.05 16.66 5.33
N ALA A 242 1.07 16.65 4.47
CA ALA A 242 2.41 17.09 4.81
C ALA A 242 2.46 18.58 5.22
N GLY A 243 3.55 18.99 5.86
CA GLY A 243 3.82 20.39 6.20
C GLY A 243 3.99 21.33 4.98
N GLN A 244 4.00 20.77 3.76
CA GLN A 244 4.20 21.49 2.48
C GLN A 244 5.62 22.10 2.33
N VAL A 245 6.59 21.56 3.05
CA VAL A 245 8.02 21.91 2.98
C VAL A 245 8.78 20.91 2.11
N VAL A 246 9.61 21.39 1.19
CA VAL A 246 10.39 20.55 0.26
C VAL A 246 11.87 20.68 0.57
N GLY A 247 12.56 19.56 0.77
CA GLY A 247 14.01 19.56 0.98
C GLY A 247 14.76 20.08 -0.25
N ALA A 248 15.77 20.92 0.00
CA ALA A 248 16.63 21.49 -1.02
C ALA A 248 18.08 21.58 -0.51
N GLY A 249 18.98 21.92 -1.43
CA GLY A 249 20.40 22.10 -1.13
C GLY A 249 20.99 23.34 -1.80
N THR A 250 22.05 23.87 -1.21
CA THR A 250 22.83 24.97 -1.81
C THR A 250 24.17 24.51 -2.39
N ASP A 251 24.68 23.35 -1.96
CA ASP A 251 25.96 22.79 -2.38
C ASP A 251 25.88 21.26 -2.45
N PHE A 252 26.32 20.70 -3.57
CA PHE A 252 26.20 19.26 -3.85
C PHE A 252 27.05 18.40 -2.91
N ASP A 253 28.34 18.73 -2.77
CA ASP A 253 29.29 17.88 -2.01
C ASP A 253 28.95 17.90 -0.51
N GLN A 254 28.60 19.06 0.04
CA GLN A 254 28.17 19.18 1.42
C GLN A 254 26.83 18.47 1.67
N LEU A 255 25.85 18.64 0.80
CA LEU A 255 24.56 17.96 0.96
C LEU A 255 24.72 16.43 0.81
N LYS A 256 25.58 15.96 -0.09
CA LYS A 256 25.93 14.54 -0.21
C LYS A 256 26.60 14.01 1.06
N ALA A 257 27.48 14.78 1.69
CA ALA A 257 28.08 14.41 2.97
C ALA A 257 27.04 14.31 4.09
N TYR A 258 26.09 15.26 4.16
CA TYR A 258 25.00 15.24 5.13
C TYR A 258 24.10 14.01 4.93
N TYR A 259 23.71 13.74 3.69
CA TYR A 259 22.87 12.60 3.33
C TYR A 259 23.54 11.25 3.63
N LYS A 260 24.84 11.11 3.31
CA LYS A 260 25.61 9.90 3.66
C LYS A 260 25.74 9.71 5.17
N ALA A 261 25.82 10.79 5.96
CA ALA A 261 25.85 10.70 7.41
C ALA A 261 24.51 10.21 7.99
N MET A 262 23.38 10.72 7.49
CA MET A 262 22.04 10.28 7.92
C MET A 262 21.76 8.80 7.60
N THR A 263 22.24 8.33 6.46
CA THR A 263 21.96 6.96 6.00
C THR A 263 22.91 5.92 6.62
N ALA A 264 24.03 6.34 7.21
CA ALA A 264 24.98 5.44 7.84
C ALA A 264 24.38 4.73 9.09
N PRO A 265 24.62 3.42 9.28
CA PRO A 265 25.59 2.58 8.57
C PRO A 265 25.02 1.85 7.35
N MET A 266 23.82 2.19 6.87
CA MET A 266 23.24 1.57 5.68
C MET A 266 24.02 1.98 4.42
N HIS A 267 24.21 1.04 3.50
CA HIS A 267 24.92 1.26 2.25
C HIS A 267 23.91 1.39 1.10
N LEU A 268 23.78 2.61 0.58
CA LEU A 268 22.94 2.94 -0.57
C LEU A 268 23.81 3.04 -1.84
N ASP A 269 23.18 2.82 -2.99
CA ASP A 269 23.83 2.95 -4.28
C ASP A 269 24.24 4.41 -4.52
N GLU A 270 25.51 4.65 -4.86
CA GLU A 270 26.05 6.01 -4.94
C GLU A 270 25.36 6.86 -6.02
N ASP A 271 25.02 6.25 -7.17
CA ASP A 271 24.27 6.91 -8.24
C ASP A 271 22.87 7.36 -7.79
N MET A 272 22.24 6.62 -6.86
CA MET A 272 20.94 7.00 -6.29
C MET A 272 21.06 8.23 -5.40
N ILE A 273 22.10 8.27 -4.56
CA ILE A 273 22.42 9.44 -3.71
C ILE A 273 22.70 10.65 -4.60
N ASP A 274 23.53 10.49 -5.63
CA ASP A 274 23.93 11.59 -6.52
C ASP A 274 22.73 12.16 -7.26
N THR A 275 21.84 11.29 -7.75
CA THR A 275 20.58 11.70 -8.40
C THR A 275 19.70 12.52 -7.46
N TYR A 276 19.59 12.10 -6.20
CA TYR A 276 18.75 12.78 -5.22
C TYR A 276 19.30 14.15 -4.83
N VAL A 277 20.57 14.20 -4.48
CA VAL A 277 21.26 15.42 -4.05
C VAL A 277 21.31 16.44 -5.20
N ASP A 278 21.59 15.99 -6.42
CA ASP A 278 21.55 16.85 -7.62
C ASP A 278 20.15 17.45 -7.83
N GLY A 279 19.10 16.63 -7.67
CA GLY A 279 17.71 17.09 -7.74
C GLY A 279 17.38 18.12 -6.66
N MET A 280 17.85 17.92 -5.43
CA MET A 280 17.66 18.86 -4.31
C MET A 280 18.36 20.20 -4.53
N VAL A 281 19.60 20.20 -5.05
CA VAL A 281 20.32 21.44 -5.38
C VAL A 281 19.63 22.22 -6.50
N LYS A 282 18.95 21.53 -7.41
CA LYS A 282 18.17 22.13 -8.51
C LYS A 282 16.73 22.49 -8.12
N MET A 283 16.30 22.24 -6.89
CA MET A 283 14.93 22.44 -6.45
C MET A 283 14.45 23.90 -6.57
N PRO A 284 15.27 24.95 -6.31
CA PRO A 284 14.82 26.32 -6.52
C PRO A 284 14.41 26.60 -7.98
N ASP A 285 15.17 26.07 -8.94
CA ASP A 285 14.85 26.22 -10.36
C ASP A 285 13.65 25.38 -10.76
N TYR A 286 13.46 24.21 -10.12
CA TYR A 286 12.26 23.41 -10.30
C TYR A 286 10.99 24.21 -9.91
N PHE A 287 11.02 24.90 -8.77
CA PHE A 287 9.91 25.74 -8.31
C PHE A 287 9.58 26.85 -9.31
N ARG A 288 10.60 27.60 -9.77
CA ARG A 288 10.40 28.69 -10.73
C ARG A 288 9.89 28.18 -12.07
N LYS A 289 10.52 27.15 -12.61
CA LYS A 289 10.26 26.66 -13.97
C LYS A 289 8.97 25.87 -14.07
N TYR A 290 8.74 24.98 -13.13
CA TYR A 290 7.69 23.98 -13.24
C TYR A 290 6.49 24.29 -12.36
N LEU A 291 6.69 24.96 -11.22
CA LEU A 291 5.57 25.43 -10.42
C LEU A 291 5.23 26.89 -10.76
N GLY A 292 6.12 27.70 -11.34
CA GLY A 292 5.81 29.12 -11.57
C GLY A 292 5.64 29.89 -10.25
N VAL A 293 6.41 29.52 -9.22
CA VAL A 293 6.52 30.26 -7.95
C VAL A 293 7.98 30.55 -7.69
N GLU A 294 8.22 31.73 -7.11
CA GLU A 294 9.50 31.98 -6.46
C GLU A 294 9.50 31.20 -5.13
N PRO A 295 10.43 30.25 -4.94
CA PRO A 295 10.51 29.51 -3.69
C PRO A 295 10.91 30.43 -2.54
N LEU A 296 10.25 30.28 -1.39
CA LEU A 296 10.69 30.92 -0.16
C LEU A 296 11.61 29.95 0.59
N SER A 297 12.84 30.40 0.89
CA SER A 297 13.84 29.63 1.63
C SER A 297 13.59 29.76 3.12
N ILE A 298 13.47 28.63 3.83
CA ILE A 298 13.32 28.68 5.28
C ILE A 298 14.61 29.12 5.95
N ALA A 299 15.77 28.68 5.44
CA ALA A 299 17.06 29.08 5.99
C ALA A 299 17.35 30.60 5.88
N LYS A 300 16.79 31.28 4.87
CA LYS A 300 17.14 32.67 4.55
C LYS A 300 16.01 33.67 4.79
N ASP A 301 14.79 33.29 4.43
CA ASP A 301 13.70 34.24 4.25
C ASP A 301 12.62 34.10 5.34
N TRP A 302 12.68 33.05 6.17
CA TRP A 302 11.61 32.75 7.13
C TRP A 302 11.63 33.64 8.38
N ASP A 303 10.46 34.16 8.72
CA ASP A 303 10.23 34.87 9.98
C ASP A 303 9.99 33.87 11.13
N HIS A 304 11.09 33.45 11.76
CA HIS A 304 11.08 32.51 12.90
C HIS A 304 10.36 33.05 14.15
N SER A 305 9.96 34.33 14.19
CA SER A 305 9.22 34.89 15.33
C SER A 305 7.76 34.41 15.40
N LYS A 306 7.21 33.88 14.29
CA LYS A 306 5.81 33.42 14.20
C LYS A 306 5.67 31.92 14.43
N VAL A 307 6.50 31.13 13.76
CA VAL A 307 6.59 29.67 13.91
C VAL A 307 8.07 29.31 13.87
N ASP A 308 8.58 28.71 14.94
CA ASP A 308 9.97 28.28 14.99
C ASP A 308 10.15 26.97 14.21
N LEU A 309 10.81 27.08 13.05
CA LEU A 309 11.16 25.95 12.20
C LEU A 309 12.65 25.60 12.27
N HIS A 310 13.42 26.22 13.17
CA HIS A 310 14.84 25.94 13.28
C HIS A 310 15.08 24.46 13.63
N GLY A 311 14.22 23.87 14.46
CA GLY A 311 14.29 22.47 14.85
C GLY A 311 14.09 21.48 13.70
N ILE A 312 13.34 21.84 12.66
CA ILE A 312 13.12 20.98 11.48
C ILE A 312 14.07 21.31 10.32
N LEU A 313 14.76 22.46 10.36
CA LEU A 313 15.69 22.84 9.30
C LEU A 313 16.95 21.96 9.34
N HIS A 314 17.51 21.73 10.54
CA HIS A 314 18.69 20.91 10.76
C HIS A 314 18.43 19.92 11.90
N GLU A 315 17.78 18.79 11.59
CA GLU A 315 17.43 17.81 12.63
C GLU A 315 18.65 17.10 13.20
N PHE A 316 19.71 16.95 12.38
CA PHE A 316 20.99 16.36 12.77
C PHE A 316 22.12 17.39 12.65
N PRO A 317 22.16 18.41 13.53
CA PRO A 317 23.08 19.55 13.40
C PRO A 317 24.56 19.18 13.53
N ASP A 318 24.86 18.02 14.11
CA ASP A 318 26.24 17.53 14.29
C ASP A 318 26.80 16.82 13.04
N PHE A 319 25.98 16.60 12.02
CA PHE A 319 26.43 15.91 10.80
C PHE A 319 27.15 16.85 9.83
N PRO A 320 28.16 16.34 9.10
CA PRO A 320 28.91 17.14 8.15
C PRO A 320 28.01 17.65 7.02
N GLY A 321 28.24 18.89 6.58
CA GLY A 321 27.52 19.47 5.45
C GLY A 321 26.08 19.91 5.72
N VAL A 322 25.60 19.82 6.97
CA VAL A 322 24.24 20.21 7.36
C VAL A 322 23.85 21.62 6.92
N ASN A 323 24.78 22.58 6.97
CA ASN A 323 24.52 23.98 6.58
C ASN A 323 24.23 24.18 5.08
N ALA A 324 24.43 23.15 4.25
CA ALA A 324 24.02 23.18 2.86
C ALA A 324 22.54 22.84 2.65
N TYR A 325 21.89 22.23 3.65
CA TYR A 325 20.48 21.85 3.63
C TYR A 325 19.58 23.09 3.76
N ASP A 326 18.45 23.06 3.05
CA ASP A 326 17.41 24.08 3.15
C ASP A 326 16.02 23.44 2.98
N LEU A 327 15.00 24.18 3.36
CA LEU A 327 13.60 23.85 3.11
C LEU A 327 12.99 24.94 2.25
N LEU A 328 12.28 24.54 1.20
CA LEU A 328 11.56 25.45 0.33
C LEU A 328 10.06 25.28 0.50
N VAL A 329 9.35 26.40 0.52
CA VAL A 329 7.88 26.43 0.52
C VAL A 329 7.35 27.24 -0.65
N VAL A 330 6.12 26.93 -1.06
CA VAL A 330 5.42 27.65 -2.13
C VAL A 330 4.79 28.96 -1.64
N HIS A 331 4.59 29.12 -0.32
CA HIS A 331 4.16 30.34 0.37
C HIS A 331 4.42 30.21 1.90
N GLU A 332 4.17 31.28 2.68
CA GLU A 332 4.51 31.39 4.11
C GLU A 332 3.68 30.56 5.10
N ARG A 333 2.67 29.79 4.67
CA ARG A 333 1.90 28.91 5.58
C ARG A 333 2.24 27.44 5.36
N GLN A 334 1.96 26.65 6.39
CA GLN A 334 2.21 25.21 6.42
C GLN A 334 0.92 24.44 6.71
N PHE A 335 0.94 23.14 6.42
CA PHE A 335 -0.18 22.22 6.67
C PHE A 335 -1.50 22.67 6.01
N ASP A 336 -1.44 23.38 4.88
CA ASP A 336 -2.61 23.91 4.15
C ASP A 336 -2.80 23.28 2.76
N SER A 337 -2.09 22.19 2.47
CA SER A 337 -2.14 21.46 1.20
C SER A 337 -1.72 22.27 -0.05
N ALA A 338 -1.08 23.43 0.08
CA ALA A 338 -0.86 24.29 -1.08
C ALA A 338 0.06 23.72 -2.17
N LEU A 339 1.13 23.01 -1.80
CA LEU A 339 1.96 22.32 -2.79
C LEU A 339 1.13 21.23 -3.49
N TRP A 340 0.39 20.43 -2.73
CA TRP A 340 -0.51 19.42 -3.27
C TRP A 340 -1.51 20.02 -4.28
N LYS A 341 -2.24 21.07 -3.90
CA LYS A 341 -3.22 21.75 -4.77
C LYS A 341 -2.60 22.22 -6.07
N LYS A 342 -1.35 22.69 -6.00
CA LYS A 342 -0.60 23.12 -7.18
C LYS A 342 -0.23 21.95 -8.10
N LEU A 343 0.28 20.85 -7.55
CA LEU A 343 0.56 19.65 -8.32
C LEU A 343 -0.71 19.06 -8.96
N ARG A 344 -1.80 19.04 -8.21
CA ARG A 344 -3.13 18.65 -8.71
C ARG A 344 -3.56 19.54 -9.87
N LYS A 345 -3.43 20.86 -9.74
CA LYS A 345 -3.76 21.80 -10.81
C LYS A 345 -2.95 21.54 -12.09
N GLU A 346 -1.65 21.27 -11.98
CA GLU A 346 -0.82 20.93 -13.15
C GLU A 346 -1.31 19.69 -13.89
N VAL A 347 -1.90 18.72 -13.20
CA VAL A 347 -2.55 17.56 -13.82
C VAL A 347 -3.85 17.96 -14.51
N LEU A 348 -4.73 18.68 -13.81
CA LEU A 348 -6.05 19.04 -14.33
C LEU A 348 -6.01 20.02 -15.52
N ASP A 349 -5.03 20.94 -15.53
CA ASP A 349 -4.78 21.85 -16.65
C ASP A 349 -4.33 21.11 -17.92
N ARG A 350 -4.02 19.81 -17.82
CA ARG A 350 -3.63 18.90 -18.91
C ARG A 350 -4.67 17.80 -19.14
N SER A 351 -5.94 18.06 -18.84
CA SER A 351 -7.05 17.12 -19.04
C SER A 351 -7.21 16.65 -20.50
N ASP A 352 -6.63 17.35 -21.47
CA ASP A 352 -6.55 16.91 -22.88
C ASP A 352 -5.54 15.77 -23.12
N LYS A 353 -4.65 15.51 -22.16
CA LYS A 353 -3.61 14.48 -22.23
C LYS A 353 -3.61 13.51 -21.05
N ILE A 354 -4.16 13.92 -19.90
CA ILE A 354 -4.20 13.12 -18.68
C ILE A 354 -5.65 12.79 -18.36
N THR A 355 -6.01 11.51 -18.48
CA THR A 355 -7.27 10.98 -17.95
C THR A 355 -7.06 10.64 -16.47
N VAL A 356 -7.99 11.06 -15.61
CA VAL A 356 -7.94 10.77 -14.17
C VAL A 356 -9.12 9.87 -13.79
N TRP A 357 -8.81 8.75 -13.12
CA TRP A 357 -9.81 7.89 -12.48
C TRP A 357 -9.63 7.85 -10.96
N TYR A 358 -10.71 8.07 -10.22
CA TYR A 358 -10.75 7.94 -8.77
C TYR A 358 -11.38 6.60 -8.37
N SER A 359 -11.27 6.21 -7.11
CA SER A 359 -11.79 4.92 -6.62
C SER A 359 -11.34 3.73 -7.46
N SER A 360 -10.13 3.83 -8.03
CA SER A 360 -9.64 2.96 -9.10
C SER A 360 -8.35 2.22 -8.74
N PRO A 361 -8.40 1.29 -7.77
CA PRO A 361 -7.22 0.56 -7.35
C PRO A 361 -6.71 -0.39 -8.45
N ALA A 362 -5.42 -0.31 -8.74
CA ALA A 362 -4.72 -1.32 -9.51
C ALA A 362 -4.67 -2.64 -8.72
N LYS A 363 -4.92 -3.76 -9.40
CA LYS A 363 -4.93 -5.10 -8.80
C LYS A 363 -3.74 -5.93 -9.21
N HIS A 364 -3.34 -5.84 -10.48
CA HIS A 364 -2.24 -6.62 -11.06
C HIS A 364 -1.49 -5.80 -12.12
N LEU A 365 -0.19 -6.03 -12.24
CA LEU A 365 0.62 -5.70 -13.40
C LEU A 365 0.47 -6.81 -14.44
N VAL A 366 0.38 -6.42 -15.70
CA VAL A 366 0.34 -7.38 -16.81
C VAL A 366 1.74 -7.48 -17.39
N GLN A 367 2.41 -8.61 -17.17
CA GLN A 367 3.79 -8.84 -17.61
C GLN A 367 3.84 -9.77 -18.83
N ASP A 368 4.71 -9.45 -19.79
CA ASP A 368 5.03 -10.31 -20.92
C ASP A 368 5.81 -11.54 -20.44
N SER A 369 5.25 -12.73 -20.62
CA SER A 369 5.83 -13.98 -20.11
C SER A 369 7.18 -14.37 -20.73
N GLN A 370 7.51 -13.86 -21.93
CA GLN A 370 8.76 -14.20 -22.62
C GLN A 370 9.89 -13.21 -22.28
N THR A 371 9.56 -11.93 -22.23
CA THR A 371 10.53 -10.84 -22.08
C THR A 371 10.59 -10.29 -20.65
N GLY A 372 9.58 -10.57 -19.82
CA GLY A 372 9.43 -10.00 -18.48
C GLY A 372 9.09 -8.51 -18.47
N ALA A 373 8.73 -7.93 -19.62
CA ALA A 373 8.37 -6.51 -19.71
C ALA A 373 6.95 -6.27 -19.19
N VAL A 374 6.75 -5.19 -18.45
CA VAL A 374 5.40 -4.77 -18.04
C VAL A 374 4.70 -4.12 -19.23
N LEU A 375 3.53 -4.66 -19.59
CA LEU A 375 2.71 -4.25 -20.73
C LEU A 375 1.55 -3.34 -20.34
N GLY A 376 1.22 -3.25 -19.05
CA GLY A 376 0.03 -2.56 -18.55
C GLY A 376 -0.32 -2.98 -17.14
N ALA A 377 -1.52 -2.62 -16.71
CA ALA A 377 -2.07 -2.98 -15.41
C ALA A 377 -3.56 -3.32 -15.51
N GLN A 378 -4.03 -4.23 -14.65
CA GLN A 378 -5.44 -4.44 -14.39
C GLN A 378 -5.90 -3.49 -13.30
N ILE A 379 -6.93 -2.70 -13.59
CA ILE A 379 -7.44 -1.65 -12.72
C ILE A 379 -8.94 -1.90 -12.50
N GLU A 380 -9.36 -1.93 -11.24
CA GLU A 380 -10.79 -1.88 -10.92
C GLU A 380 -11.27 -0.45 -11.09
N HIS A 381 -12.31 -0.20 -11.88
CA HIS A 381 -12.95 1.10 -12.05
C HIS A 381 -14.46 0.89 -12.21
N ASP A 382 -15.28 1.64 -11.48
CA ASP A 382 -16.74 1.42 -11.40
C ASP A 382 -17.13 -0.05 -11.11
N HIS A 383 -16.38 -0.72 -10.22
CA HIS A 383 -16.53 -2.14 -9.87
C HIS A 383 -16.33 -3.14 -11.03
N VAL A 384 -15.69 -2.69 -12.12
CA VAL A 384 -15.30 -3.54 -13.24
C VAL A 384 -13.78 -3.63 -13.31
N LEU A 385 -13.24 -4.83 -13.48
CA LEU A 385 -11.81 -5.02 -13.73
C LEU A 385 -11.52 -4.77 -15.22
N LEU A 386 -10.64 -3.82 -15.49
CA LEU A 386 -10.23 -3.40 -16.83
C LEU A 386 -8.74 -3.65 -17.02
N ASN A 387 -8.36 -4.29 -18.12
CA ASN A 387 -6.97 -4.44 -18.53
C ASN A 387 -6.54 -3.22 -19.34
N ILE A 388 -5.67 -2.39 -18.78
CA ILE A 388 -5.19 -1.17 -19.40
C ILE A 388 -3.77 -1.37 -19.93
N LYS A 389 -3.60 -1.21 -21.24
CA LYS A 389 -2.29 -1.28 -21.88
C LYS A 389 -1.50 0.01 -21.67
N ALA A 390 -0.20 -0.13 -21.40
CA ALA A 390 0.76 0.96 -21.36
C ALA A 390 1.85 0.74 -22.42
N ARG A 391 2.01 1.67 -23.37
CA ARG A 391 3.03 1.54 -24.45
C ARG A 391 4.45 1.79 -23.94
N GLY A 392 4.62 2.81 -23.12
CA GLY A 392 5.90 3.27 -22.57
C GLY A 392 6.20 2.65 -21.21
N GLY A 393 5.17 2.46 -20.39
CA GLY A 393 5.28 1.67 -19.15
C GLY A 393 4.30 2.09 -18.07
N VAL A 394 4.40 1.38 -16.94
CA VAL A 394 3.62 1.64 -15.74
C VAL A 394 4.52 2.31 -14.69
N ILE A 395 4.04 3.39 -14.09
CA ILE A 395 4.71 4.10 -13.00
C ILE A 395 3.94 3.83 -11.71
N MET A 396 4.58 3.17 -10.75
CA MET A 396 4.03 2.95 -9.41
C MET A 396 4.39 4.14 -8.48
N ALA A 397 3.39 4.91 -8.11
CA ALA A 397 3.48 6.07 -7.22
C ALA A 397 2.46 5.95 -6.05
N THR A 398 2.31 4.74 -5.53
CA THR A 398 1.20 4.32 -4.65
C THR A 398 1.39 4.63 -3.17
N GLY A 399 2.44 5.36 -2.79
CA GLY A 399 2.80 5.60 -1.39
C GLY A 399 3.27 4.33 -0.65
N GLY A 400 3.25 4.39 0.67
CA GLY A 400 3.72 3.33 1.56
C GLY A 400 2.62 2.36 2.03
N PHE A 401 2.82 1.79 3.23
CA PHE A 401 1.95 0.79 3.85
C PHE A 401 1.56 1.13 5.30
N GLU A 402 1.56 2.42 5.64
CA GLU A 402 1.28 2.97 6.97
C GLU A 402 -0.11 2.61 7.52
N ASN A 403 -1.05 2.24 6.64
CA ASN A 403 -2.38 1.79 7.01
C ASN A 403 -2.64 0.31 6.63
N ASN A 404 -1.59 -0.52 6.58
CA ASN A 404 -1.70 -1.96 6.39
C ASN A 404 -1.30 -2.72 7.67
N PRO A 405 -2.25 -3.26 8.46
CA PRO A 405 -1.95 -3.95 9.70
C PRO A 405 -1.00 -5.15 9.56
N ALA A 406 -1.12 -5.92 8.48
CA ALA A 406 -0.28 -7.09 8.26
C ALA A 406 1.16 -6.68 7.98
N MET A 407 1.38 -5.72 7.07
CA MET A 407 2.73 -5.24 6.75
C MET A 407 3.40 -4.49 7.91
N ILE A 408 2.62 -3.75 8.73
CA ILE A 408 3.12 -3.14 9.96
C ILE A 408 3.65 -4.21 10.92
N GLN A 409 2.92 -5.32 11.08
CA GLN A 409 3.34 -6.42 11.94
C GLN A 409 4.55 -7.15 11.37
N ASP A 410 4.51 -7.50 10.08
CA ASP A 410 5.54 -8.30 9.41
C ASP A 410 6.87 -7.55 9.27
N TYR A 411 6.83 -6.25 8.96
CA TYR A 411 8.03 -5.46 8.65
C TYR A 411 8.46 -4.50 9.76
N LEU A 412 7.52 -3.84 10.45
CA LEU A 412 7.82 -2.80 11.45
C LEU A 412 7.78 -3.34 12.89
N LYS A 413 7.40 -4.61 13.08
CA LYS A 413 7.34 -5.27 14.40
C LYS A 413 6.42 -4.55 15.41
N ALA A 414 5.36 -3.92 14.91
CA ALA A 414 4.36 -3.28 15.76
C ALA A 414 3.01 -3.99 15.59
N SER A 415 2.25 -4.17 16.68
CA SER A 415 0.87 -4.67 16.55
C SER A 415 -0.04 -3.63 15.88
N ARG A 416 0.29 -2.35 16.10
CA ARG A 416 -0.51 -1.21 15.66
C ARG A 416 0.26 0.10 15.74
N LEU A 417 0.20 0.87 14.66
CA LEU A 417 0.62 2.27 14.59
C LEU A 417 -0.57 3.17 14.20
N ALA A 418 -0.50 4.45 14.53
CA ALA A 418 -1.50 5.44 14.13
C ALA A 418 -1.01 6.22 12.90
N PRO A 419 -1.54 5.98 11.69
CA PRO A 419 -1.14 6.77 10.52
C PRO A 419 -1.57 8.23 10.71
N ILE A 420 -0.65 9.17 10.53
CA ILE A 420 -0.96 10.60 10.55
C ILE A 420 -1.14 11.17 9.13
N GLY A 421 -0.87 10.36 8.10
CA GLY A 421 -1.07 10.69 6.69
C GLY A 421 -2.37 10.12 6.12
N SER A 422 -2.34 9.68 4.87
CA SER A 422 -3.49 9.07 4.18
C SER A 422 -3.86 7.70 4.76
N LEU A 423 -5.16 7.39 4.76
CA LEU A 423 -5.65 6.04 5.06
C LEU A 423 -5.66 5.12 3.83
N TYR A 424 -5.28 5.63 2.66
CA TYR A 424 -5.22 4.86 1.41
C TYR A 424 -3.85 4.20 1.17
N ASN A 425 -2.83 4.54 1.95
CA ASN A 425 -1.52 3.88 1.87
C ASN A 425 -1.57 2.48 2.51
N LYS A 426 -1.89 1.48 1.69
CA LYS A 426 -2.10 0.09 2.10
C LYS A 426 -1.04 -0.88 1.56
N GLY A 427 0.03 -0.36 0.97
CA GLY A 427 1.13 -1.18 0.43
C GLY A 427 0.79 -1.93 -0.86
N ASP A 428 -0.18 -1.48 -1.65
CA ASP A 428 -0.58 -2.20 -2.86
C ASP A 428 0.55 -2.20 -3.92
N GLY A 429 1.33 -1.11 -4.04
CA GLY A 429 2.52 -1.09 -4.90
C GLY A 429 3.63 -2.07 -4.49
N ILE A 430 3.68 -2.49 -3.22
CA ILE A 430 4.61 -3.53 -2.78
C ILE A 430 4.18 -4.87 -3.37
N LYS A 431 2.89 -5.23 -3.24
CA LYS A 431 2.35 -6.47 -3.82
C LYS A 431 2.51 -6.52 -5.34
N LEU A 432 2.25 -5.39 -6.01
CA LEU A 432 2.46 -5.24 -7.46
C LEU A 432 3.93 -5.42 -7.85
N GLY A 433 4.87 -4.97 -7.01
CA GLY A 433 6.30 -5.23 -7.23
C GLY A 433 6.68 -6.69 -6.99
N GLU A 434 6.16 -7.30 -5.93
CA GLU A 434 6.41 -8.71 -5.56
C GLU A 434 5.97 -9.66 -6.68
N GLU A 435 4.77 -9.47 -7.25
CA GLU A 435 4.22 -10.38 -8.27
C GLU A 435 5.03 -10.41 -9.59
N VAL A 436 5.78 -9.34 -9.89
CA VAL A 436 6.67 -9.26 -11.08
C VAL A 436 8.15 -9.50 -10.75
N GLY A 437 8.45 -9.92 -9.52
CA GLY A 437 9.78 -10.31 -9.08
C GLY A 437 10.74 -9.14 -8.82
N ALA A 438 10.23 -8.01 -8.31
CA ALA A 438 11.07 -6.89 -7.91
C ALA A 438 11.91 -7.20 -6.66
N ASP A 439 13.13 -6.66 -6.60
CA ASP A 439 13.93 -6.58 -5.38
C ASP A 439 13.25 -5.61 -4.39
N MET A 440 13.30 -5.93 -3.11
CA MET A 440 12.68 -5.12 -2.06
C MET A 440 13.76 -4.55 -1.15
N TRP A 441 13.63 -3.28 -0.77
CA TRP A 441 14.54 -2.63 0.16
C TRP A 441 13.82 -1.79 1.20
N HIS A 442 14.53 -1.47 2.29
CA HIS A 442 14.10 -0.56 3.36
C HIS A 442 12.76 -0.90 4.05
N MET A 443 12.33 -2.16 3.99
CA MET A 443 11.02 -2.58 4.51
C MET A 443 10.79 -2.25 6.00
N ALA A 444 11.85 -2.25 6.81
CA ALA A 444 11.76 -1.93 8.24
C ALA A 444 11.92 -0.42 8.54
N ASN A 445 12.07 0.43 7.52
CA ASN A 445 12.35 1.86 7.69
C ASN A 445 11.06 2.68 7.65
N TYR A 446 10.75 3.36 8.74
CA TYR A 446 9.59 4.22 8.85
C TYR A 446 9.89 5.41 9.76
N GLU A 447 9.17 6.50 9.54
CA GLU A 447 9.29 7.71 10.34
C GLU A 447 8.06 7.89 11.22
N SER A 448 8.27 8.54 12.36
CA SER A 448 7.19 8.93 13.26
C SER A 448 7.12 10.45 13.36
N LEU A 449 6.04 10.99 13.91
CA LEU A 449 5.94 12.44 14.17
C LEU A 449 4.78 12.72 15.12
N GLY A 450 4.94 13.69 16.00
CA GLY A 450 3.93 14.01 17.01
C GLY A 450 4.54 14.57 18.29
N MET A 451 3.85 14.41 19.40
CA MET A 451 4.40 14.76 20.71
C MET A 451 5.30 13.63 21.20
N LEU A 452 6.24 13.89 22.09
CA LEU A 452 7.04 12.85 22.75
C LEU A 452 7.64 11.82 21.75
N HIS A 453 8.38 12.32 20.76
CA HIS A 453 9.09 11.49 19.76
C HIS A 453 8.19 10.61 18.90
N GLY A 454 7.01 11.12 18.53
CA GLY A 454 6.13 10.39 17.60
C GLY A 454 4.98 9.65 18.28
N LEU A 455 4.46 10.20 19.37
CA LEU A 455 3.23 9.75 20.01
C LEU A 455 2.07 10.69 19.68
N THR A 456 0.87 10.15 19.78
CA THR A 456 -0.42 10.86 19.80
C THR A 456 -1.32 10.22 20.85
N PHE A 457 -2.47 10.83 21.14
CA PHE A 457 -3.47 10.19 22.00
C PHE A 457 -4.04 8.93 21.33
N ALA A 458 -4.26 7.87 22.11
CA ALA A 458 -4.81 6.63 21.58
C ALA A 458 -6.22 6.84 21.01
N GLY A 459 -6.40 6.51 19.74
CA GLY A 459 -7.71 6.50 19.06
C GLY A 459 -8.18 5.10 18.69
N PRO A 460 -9.38 4.97 18.08
CA PRO A 460 -9.86 3.70 17.51
C PRO A 460 -8.96 3.16 16.40
N ALA A 461 -8.95 1.85 16.18
CA ALA A 461 -8.20 1.24 15.08
C ALA A 461 -8.75 1.71 13.71
N GLY A 462 -7.87 1.85 12.72
CA GLY A 462 -8.25 2.28 11.37
C GLY A 462 -8.53 3.79 11.20
N THR A 463 -8.37 4.60 12.26
CA THR A 463 -8.48 6.06 12.17
C THR A 463 -7.11 6.71 12.10
N ARG A 464 -7.04 7.91 11.52
CA ARG A 464 -5.82 8.73 11.57
C ARG A 464 -5.48 9.12 13.01
N GLY A 465 -4.19 9.19 13.31
CA GLY A 465 -3.68 9.85 14.51
C GLY A 465 -3.77 11.36 14.37
N ARG A 466 -4.07 12.06 15.47
CA ARG A 466 -4.02 13.53 15.50
C ARG A 466 -2.56 13.96 15.58
N LEU A 467 -2.11 14.77 14.62
CA LEU A 467 -0.78 15.35 14.67
C LEU A 467 -0.73 16.47 15.74
N ILE A 468 0.13 16.31 16.74
CA ILE A 468 0.37 17.30 17.79
C ILE A 468 1.88 17.57 17.80
N LEU A 469 2.32 18.69 17.24
CA LEU A 469 3.75 18.99 17.11
C LEU A 469 4.39 19.51 18.41
N SER A 470 3.59 20.10 19.30
CA SER A 470 4.10 20.65 20.55
C SER A 470 3.05 20.58 21.65
N TRP A 471 3.45 20.01 22.79
CA TRP A 471 2.72 20.06 24.04
C TRP A 471 3.72 20.07 25.21
N PRO A 472 4.30 21.24 25.56
CA PRO A 472 5.41 21.32 26.51
C PRO A 472 5.10 20.69 27.88
N LYS A 473 3.85 20.77 28.34
CA LYS A 473 3.40 20.16 29.60
C LYS A 473 3.49 18.62 29.64
N ALA A 474 3.65 17.96 28.50
CA ALA A 474 3.92 16.53 28.46
C ALA A 474 5.36 16.18 28.84
N ALA A 475 6.28 17.14 28.70
CA ALA A 475 7.72 16.98 28.86
C ALA A 475 8.32 17.83 30.01
N ASP A 476 7.48 18.59 30.72
CA ASP A 476 7.86 19.49 31.80
C ASP A 476 7.04 19.23 33.08
N GLY A 477 7.73 19.17 34.22
CA GLY A 477 7.13 18.97 35.54
C GLY A 477 7.06 17.50 35.98
N SER A 478 5.96 17.15 36.61
CA SER A 478 5.74 15.82 37.22
C SER A 478 5.03 14.90 36.24
N THR A 479 5.74 14.59 35.16
CA THR A 479 5.25 13.83 34.02
C THR A 479 6.33 12.90 33.48
N PHE A 480 5.97 11.66 33.14
CA PHE A 480 6.83 10.75 32.38
C PHE A 480 6.01 9.75 31.57
N THR A 481 6.59 9.22 30.49
CA THR A 481 5.93 8.22 29.65
C THR A 481 6.37 6.82 30.05
N VAL A 482 5.42 5.88 30.12
CA VAL A 482 5.70 4.47 30.41
C VAL A 482 5.27 3.55 29.29
N GLY A 483 6.02 2.46 29.10
CA GLY A 483 5.68 1.37 28.20
C GLY A 483 4.70 0.37 28.81
N ASP A 484 4.56 -0.78 28.17
CA ASP A 484 3.55 -1.80 28.51
C ASP A 484 3.63 -2.33 29.94
N ASP A 485 4.84 -2.41 30.52
CA ASP A 485 5.04 -2.93 31.86
C ASP A 485 5.02 -1.86 32.96
N GLY A 486 4.92 -0.58 32.60
CA GLY A 486 4.97 0.55 33.53
C GLY A 486 6.36 1.19 33.71
N SER A 487 7.38 0.74 32.98
CA SER A 487 8.72 1.38 33.00
C SER A 487 8.84 2.54 32.01
N ARG A 488 9.66 3.54 32.36
CA ARG A 488 10.06 4.63 31.45
C ARG A 488 10.98 4.08 30.36
N TYR A 489 10.99 4.70 29.17
CA TYR A 489 11.79 4.20 28.04
C TYR A 489 12.44 5.27 27.15
N PHE A 490 12.28 6.58 27.45
CA PHE A 490 13.01 7.65 26.77
C PHE A 490 13.05 8.95 27.59
N ASN A 491 13.84 9.92 27.12
CA ASN A 491 13.87 11.29 27.62
C ASN A 491 12.71 12.11 27.05
N GLU A 492 11.69 12.45 27.85
CA GLU A 492 10.50 13.16 27.37
C GLU A 492 10.81 14.57 26.80
N ALA A 493 11.94 15.18 27.18
CA ALA A 493 12.32 16.53 26.78
C ALA A 493 13.33 16.57 25.61
N GLU A 494 13.67 15.43 25.01
CA GLU A 494 14.56 15.41 23.84
C GLU A 494 13.90 16.09 22.61
N ALA A 495 14.72 16.62 21.70
CA ALA A 495 14.20 17.23 20.48
C ALA A 495 13.63 16.15 19.55
N ASN A 496 12.39 16.35 19.10
CA ASN A 496 11.72 15.45 18.17
C ASN A 496 12.34 15.56 16.77
N LYS A 497 13.01 14.50 16.31
CA LYS A 497 13.66 14.40 14.99
C LYS A 497 12.91 13.40 14.10
N HIS A 498 11.69 13.75 13.73
CA HIS A 498 10.74 12.80 13.10
C HIS A 498 10.64 11.47 13.89
N GLY A 499 10.52 11.61 15.20
CA GLY A 499 10.39 10.51 16.15
C GLY A 499 11.69 9.79 16.51
N HIS A 500 12.82 10.20 15.95
CA HIS A 500 14.11 9.64 16.32
C HIS A 500 14.59 10.16 17.68
N ILE A 501 14.98 9.23 18.55
CA ILE A 501 15.67 9.49 19.82
C ILE A 501 17.10 8.96 19.76
N TYR A 502 17.97 9.49 20.61
CA TYR A 502 19.33 8.98 20.69
C TYR A 502 19.35 7.63 21.41
N TYR A 503 19.86 6.60 20.75
CA TYR A 503 19.93 5.24 21.26
C TYR A 503 21.32 4.64 21.00
N HIS A 504 22.15 4.61 22.04
CA HIS A 504 23.46 3.93 22.06
C HIS A 504 24.38 4.22 20.86
N GLY A 505 24.47 5.48 20.41
CA GLY A 505 25.38 5.89 19.33
C GLY A 505 24.72 6.17 18.00
N THR A 506 23.40 5.97 17.88
CA THR A 506 22.63 6.26 16.68
C THR A 506 21.29 6.92 17.02
N TRP A 507 20.67 7.57 16.05
CA TRP A 507 19.30 8.06 16.16
C TRP A 507 18.36 6.97 15.65
N GLN A 508 17.33 6.59 16.42
CA GLN A 508 16.34 5.59 16.02
C GLN A 508 14.93 5.96 16.50
N VAL A 509 13.93 5.59 15.72
CA VAL A 509 12.53 5.59 16.19
C VAL A 509 12.38 4.54 17.30
N PRO A 510 11.86 4.89 18.48
CA PRO A 510 11.64 3.93 19.56
C PRO A 510 10.76 2.76 19.10
N ILE A 511 11.02 1.56 19.62
CA ILE A 511 10.15 0.41 19.39
C ILE A 511 8.74 0.72 19.94
N ALA A 512 7.73 0.42 19.14
CA ALA A 512 6.34 0.63 19.51
C ALA A 512 5.94 -0.22 20.71
N ASN A 513 5.37 0.43 21.72
CA ASN A 513 4.67 -0.23 22.81
C ASN A 513 3.19 -0.37 22.45
N ASP A 514 2.54 -1.41 22.97
CA ASP A 514 1.13 -1.66 22.68
C ASP A 514 0.19 -0.76 23.49
N HIS A 515 0.59 -0.30 24.68
CA HIS A 515 -0.20 0.48 25.63
C HIS A 515 0.65 1.55 26.32
N PRO A 516 1.34 2.45 25.58
CA PRO A 516 2.09 3.52 26.22
C PRO A 516 1.14 4.50 26.91
N HIS A 517 1.54 5.02 28.07
CA HIS A 517 0.76 6.00 28.83
C HIS A 517 1.63 7.16 29.32
N LEU A 518 1.09 8.37 29.27
CA LEU A 518 1.66 9.52 29.97
C LEU A 518 1.16 9.51 31.42
N ILE A 519 2.07 9.48 32.39
CA ILE A 519 1.76 9.43 33.82
C ILE A 519 2.08 10.77 34.46
N PHE A 520 1.17 11.29 35.29
CA PHE A 520 1.36 12.56 35.99
C PHE A 520 0.51 12.66 37.28
N ASP A 521 0.78 13.66 38.12
CA ASP A 521 0.08 13.88 39.40
C ASP A 521 -0.97 14.99 39.35
N GLN A 522 -1.60 15.26 40.50
CA GLN A 522 -2.62 16.30 40.64
C GLN A 522 -2.10 17.70 40.30
N ALA A 523 -0.89 18.06 40.73
CA ALA A 523 -0.35 19.39 40.43
C ALA A 523 -0.05 19.56 38.94
N GLN A 524 0.41 18.51 38.25
CA GLN A 524 0.53 18.53 36.79
C GLN A 524 -0.84 18.56 36.08
N TRP A 525 -1.84 17.82 36.60
CA TRP A 525 -3.22 17.89 36.11
C TRP A 525 -3.75 19.32 36.15
N ASP A 526 -3.61 20.00 37.30
CA ASP A 526 -4.04 21.39 37.48
C ASP A 526 -3.29 22.33 36.53
N ALA A 527 -1.99 22.12 36.32
CA ALA A 527 -1.18 22.89 35.39
C ALA A 527 -1.59 22.68 33.91
N ILE A 528 -1.99 21.48 33.52
CA ILE A 528 -2.52 21.19 32.18
C ILE A 528 -3.86 21.92 31.97
N HIS A 529 -4.73 21.95 32.99
CA HIS A 529 -6.03 22.63 32.93
C HIS A 529 -5.96 24.15 32.99
N ALA A 530 -4.87 24.69 33.53
CA ALA A 530 -4.60 26.13 33.49
C ALA A 530 -4.22 26.62 32.08
N ASP A 531 -3.78 25.71 31.20
CA ASP A 531 -3.40 25.98 29.83
C ASP A 531 -4.46 25.49 28.82
N LYS A 532 -4.24 25.75 27.54
CA LYS A 532 -5.08 25.19 26.46
C LYS A 532 -4.90 23.67 26.37
N LEU A 533 -5.99 22.94 26.56
CA LEU A 533 -5.99 21.48 26.44
C LEU A 533 -5.57 21.01 25.04
N PRO A 534 -4.82 19.91 24.94
CA PRO A 534 -4.31 19.42 23.66
C PRO A 534 -5.40 18.76 22.80
N VAL A 535 -6.47 18.25 23.44
CA VAL A 535 -7.68 17.70 22.83
C VAL A 535 -8.90 18.07 23.66
N ASP A 536 -10.07 18.17 23.03
CA ASP A 536 -11.29 18.65 23.71
C ASP A 536 -11.87 17.62 24.70
N ASN A 537 -11.63 16.33 24.45
CA ASN A 537 -12.08 15.21 25.28
C ASN A 537 -10.99 14.71 26.24
N PHE A 538 -10.05 15.60 26.63
CA PHE A 538 -8.90 15.23 27.47
C PHE A 538 -9.32 14.56 28.78
N ASP A 539 -10.32 15.12 29.46
CA ASP A 539 -10.85 14.58 30.72
C ASP A 539 -11.45 13.19 30.52
N ASP A 540 -12.18 12.98 29.43
CA ASP A 540 -12.86 11.71 29.13
C ASP A 540 -11.86 10.56 28.88
N ILE A 541 -10.69 10.88 28.31
CA ILE A 541 -9.65 9.89 28.03
C ILE A 541 -8.65 9.71 29.17
N THR A 542 -8.71 10.54 30.21
CA THR A 542 -7.75 10.48 31.32
C THR A 542 -8.23 9.51 32.40
N ILE A 543 -7.36 8.57 32.75
CA ILE A 543 -7.58 7.59 33.80
C ILE A 543 -7.07 8.17 35.12
N LYS A 544 -7.87 8.09 36.18
CA LYS A 544 -7.53 8.58 37.53
C LYS A 544 -7.55 7.47 38.55
N ALA A 545 -6.56 7.44 39.44
CA ALA A 545 -6.53 6.56 40.61
C ALA A 545 -5.93 7.26 41.84
N ALA A 546 -6.29 6.78 43.03
CA ALA A 546 -5.76 7.32 44.28
C ALA A 546 -4.30 6.92 44.54
N THR A 547 -3.88 5.76 44.06
CA THR A 547 -2.55 5.18 44.24
C THR A 547 -1.95 4.75 42.90
N LEU A 548 -0.63 4.66 42.79
CA LEU A 548 0.04 4.16 41.59
C LEU A 548 -0.22 2.68 41.36
N GLU A 549 -0.42 1.90 42.43
CA GLU A 549 -0.75 0.48 42.32
C GLU A 549 -2.12 0.25 41.69
N ASP A 550 -3.10 1.10 42.01
CA ASP A 550 -4.41 1.03 41.37
C ASP A 550 -4.37 1.61 39.96
N LEU A 551 -3.58 2.67 39.72
CA LEU A 551 -3.37 3.20 38.37
C LEU A 551 -2.76 2.14 37.45
N ALA A 552 -1.72 1.44 37.91
CA ALA A 552 -1.04 0.39 37.15
C ALA A 552 -2.01 -0.71 36.70
N LYS A 553 -2.90 -1.16 37.60
CA LYS A 553 -3.94 -2.16 37.25
C LYS A 553 -4.90 -1.64 36.18
N LEU A 554 -5.31 -0.37 36.25
CA LEU A 554 -6.23 0.23 35.28
C LEU A 554 -5.61 0.37 33.88
N ILE A 555 -4.30 0.63 33.81
CA ILE A 555 -3.56 0.76 32.54
C ILE A 555 -2.91 -0.55 32.07
N ASN A 556 -3.15 -1.67 32.78
CA ASN A 556 -2.56 -2.98 32.51
C ASN A 556 -1.02 -3.04 32.61
N ALA A 557 -0.42 -2.19 33.47
CA ALA A 557 1.00 -2.20 33.82
C ALA A 557 1.27 -3.01 35.10
N LYS A 558 2.54 -3.22 35.44
CA LYS A 558 2.94 -3.90 36.68
C LYS A 558 3.03 -2.88 37.83
N PRO A 559 2.28 -3.07 38.94
CA PRO A 559 2.26 -2.12 40.07
C PRO A 559 3.65 -1.80 40.64
N ASP A 560 4.47 -2.82 40.87
CA ASP A 560 5.82 -2.68 41.42
C ASP A 560 6.76 -1.92 40.48
N VAL A 561 6.62 -2.13 39.17
CA VAL A 561 7.43 -1.43 38.16
C VAL A 561 7.06 0.04 38.07
N LEU A 562 5.77 0.38 38.02
CA LEU A 562 5.32 1.77 37.95
C LEU A 562 5.67 2.57 39.22
N VAL A 563 5.49 1.95 40.40
CA VAL A 563 5.89 2.56 41.68
C VAL A 563 7.40 2.79 41.71
N LYS A 564 8.21 1.83 41.23
CA LYS A 564 9.66 2.01 41.14
C LYS A 564 10.06 3.09 40.13
N ALA A 565 9.40 3.17 38.97
CA ALA A 565 9.66 4.20 37.97
C ALA A 565 9.45 5.61 38.53
N ARG A 566 8.40 5.79 39.34
CA ARG A 566 8.14 7.01 40.10
C ARG A 566 9.23 7.32 41.12
N GLN A 567 9.63 6.33 41.94
CA GLN A 567 10.67 6.48 42.95
C GLN A 567 12.03 6.86 42.33
N ASP A 568 12.40 6.18 41.24
CA ASP A 568 13.63 6.47 40.50
C ASP A 568 13.58 7.90 39.92
N PHE A 569 12.42 8.32 39.37
CA PHE A 569 12.23 9.69 38.87
C PHE A 569 12.44 10.76 39.96
N ASP A 570 11.83 10.60 41.13
CA ASP A 570 12.02 11.54 42.25
C ASP A 570 13.46 11.58 42.73
N HIS A 571 14.07 10.40 42.87
CA HIS A 571 15.46 10.29 43.26
C HIS A 571 16.38 11.04 42.29
N PHE A 572 16.10 10.99 40.99
CA PHE A 572 16.85 11.73 39.98
C PHE A 572 16.69 13.24 40.08
N VAL A 573 15.50 13.72 40.45
CA VAL A 573 15.27 15.14 40.76
C VAL A 573 16.12 15.56 41.95
N GLU A 574 16.10 14.79 43.04
CA GLU A 574 16.90 15.05 44.24
C GLU A 574 18.41 15.01 43.96
N ALA A 575 18.85 14.03 43.16
CA ALA A 575 20.25 13.84 42.80
C ALA A 575 20.77 14.87 41.78
N GLY A 576 19.87 15.64 41.14
CA GLY A 576 20.22 16.61 40.11
C GLY A 576 20.60 15.99 38.75
N ARG A 577 20.32 14.69 38.54
CA ARG A 577 20.55 14.01 37.25
C ARG A 577 19.61 12.82 37.04
N ASP A 578 18.99 12.72 35.86
CA ASP A 578 18.32 11.50 35.38
C ASP A 578 19.34 10.49 34.84
N TYR A 579 19.65 9.46 35.62
CA TYR A 579 20.61 8.43 35.22
C TYR A 579 20.04 7.41 34.24
N ALA A 580 18.72 7.37 34.05
CA ALA A 580 18.08 6.40 33.16
C ALA A 580 18.06 6.92 31.71
N PHE A 581 17.70 8.18 31.50
CA PHE A 581 17.49 8.73 30.15
C PHE A 581 18.18 10.07 29.89
N ASP A 582 18.94 10.61 30.85
CA ASP A 582 19.63 11.90 30.74
C ASP A 582 18.66 13.06 30.44
N ARG A 583 17.39 12.94 30.89
CA ARG A 583 16.44 14.05 30.87
C ARG A 583 16.99 15.21 31.69
N PRO A 584 16.99 16.44 31.17
CA PRO A 584 17.44 17.59 31.94
C PRO A 584 16.57 17.80 33.17
N VAL A 585 17.15 17.71 34.37
CA VAL A 585 16.42 17.82 35.65
C VAL A 585 15.72 19.17 35.82
N ALA A 586 16.16 20.21 35.11
CA ALA A 586 15.47 21.49 35.06
C ALA A 586 14.03 21.39 34.49
N THR A 587 13.72 20.33 33.75
CA THR A 587 12.37 20.02 33.22
C THR A 587 11.58 19.07 34.11
N MET A 588 12.13 18.65 35.26
CA MET A 588 11.55 17.62 36.11
C MET A 588 11.17 18.20 37.46
N ARG A 589 9.99 17.81 37.96
CA ARG A 589 9.55 18.08 39.33
C ARG A 589 9.17 16.75 39.98
N ALA A 590 9.68 16.49 41.18
CA ALA A 590 9.22 15.34 41.97
C ALA A 590 7.69 15.42 42.12
N PHE A 591 6.98 14.31 41.92
CA PHE A 591 5.51 14.37 42.04
C PHE A 591 5.09 14.39 43.51
N ASP A 592 3.86 14.82 43.73
CA ASP A 592 3.20 14.73 45.01
C ASP A 592 2.59 13.33 45.24
N ASP A 593 2.11 13.12 46.47
CA ASP A 593 1.22 12.00 46.77
C ASP A 593 -0.11 12.16 46.02
N GLY A 594 -0.76 11.03 45.73
CA GLY A 594 -1.91 10.96 44.82
C GLY A 594 -3.08 11.92 45.11
N PRO A 595 -3.99 12.10 44.13
CA PRO A 595 -4.25 11.16 43.04
C PRO A 595 -3.27 11.27 41.86
N TYR A 596 -3.16 10.16 41.13
CA TYR A 596 -2.35 10.02 39.92
C TYR A 596 -3.24 9.84 38.69
N TYR A 597 -2.69 10.24 37.54
CA TYR A 597 -3.38 10.28 36.27
C TYR A 597 -2.56 9.55 35.20
N ALA A 598 -3.26 8.92 34.26
CA ALA A 598 -2.67 8.34 33.06
C ALA A 598 -3.50 8.69 31.83
N VAL A 599 -2.84 9.07 30.73
CA VAL A 599 -3.50 9.28 29.44
C VAL A 599 -2.95 8.27 28.42
N PRO A 600 -3.81 7.49 27.73
CA PRO A 600 -3.36 6.48 26.79
C PRO A 600 -2.82 7.11 25.51
N LEU A 601 -1.67 6.62 25.05
CA LEU A 601 -0.96 7.09 23.87
C LEU A 601 -0.89 6.00 22.79
N ARG A 602 -0.48 6.42 21.59
CA ARG A 602 -0.17 5.53 20.46
C ARG A 602 0.99 6.10 19.67
N GLN A 603 1.93 5.25 19.28
CA GLN A 603 2.97 5.66 18.34
C GLN A 603 2.38 5.88 16.95
N THR A 604 2.81 6.98 16.33
CA THR A 604 2.38 7.35 15.00
C THR A 604 3.29 6.75 13.94
N VAL A 605 2.76 6.64 12.73
CA VAL A 605 3.55 6.40 11.53
C VAL A 605 3.26 7.53 10.56
N LEU A 606 4.32 8.24 10.17
CA LEU A 606 4.28 9.35 9.22
C LEU A 606 4.38 8.83 7.79
N ASN A 607 5.36 7.95 7.56
CA ASN A 607 5.71 7.39 6.26
C ASN A 607 6.48 6.07 6.48
N THR A 608 6.50 5.22 5.47
CA THR A 608 7.27 3.96 5.37
C THR A 608 8.06 3.94 4.08
N GLN A 609 9.38 3.77 4.15
CA GLN A 609 10.28 3.90 2.99
C GLN A 609 10.47 2.56 2.25
N GLY A 610 9.83 1.49 2.74
CA GLY A 610 9.93 0.16 2.18
C GLY A 610 9.24 0.00 0.83
N GLY A 611 9.82 -0.80 -0.06
CA GLY A 611 9.15 -1.25 -1.28
C GLY A 611 10.11 -1.68 -2.38
N PRO A 612 9.62 -1.76 -3.64
CA PRO A 612 10.43 -2.14 -4.80
C PRO A 612 11.64 -1.22 -4.96
N ARG A 613 12.83 -1.81 -5.05
CA ARG A 613 14.08 -1.09 -5.29
C ARG A 613 14.09 -0.49 -6.68
N ARG A 614 14.60 0.73 -6.81
CA ARG A 614 14.74 1.44 -8.10
C ARG A 614 16.15 1.96 -8.32
N ASN A 615 16.51 2.16 -9.58
CA ASN A 615 17.75 2.84 -9.96
C ASN A 615 17.55 4.35 -10.19
N SER A 616 18.63 5.05 -10.54
CA SER A 616 18.65 6.50 -10.81
C SER A 616 17.74 6.93 -11.97
N ARG A 617 17.31 5.99 -12.83
CA ARG A 617 16.33 6.22 -13.90
C ARG A 617 14.89 5.92 -13.47
N ALA A 618 14.65 5.70 -12.18
CA ALA A 618 13.37 5.31 -11.60
C ALA A 618 12.87 3.91 -12.05
N GLU A 619 13.70 3.11 -12.73
CA GLU A 619 13.32 1.76 -13.16
C GLU A 619 13.37 0.82 -11.95
N VAL A 620 12.33 0.00 -11.79
CA VAL A 620 12.27 -1.02 -10.74
C VAL A 620 13.25 -2.14 -11.07
N LEU A 621 13.96 -2.65 -10.06
CA LEU A 621 15.01 -3.65 -10.22
C LEU A 621 14.55 -5.03 -9.77
N LYS A 622 15.11 -6.06 -10.38
CA LYS A 622 15.09 -7.45 -9.89
C LYS A 622 16.23 -7.68 -8.88
N PRO A 623 16.20 -8.79 -8.11
CA PRO A 623 17.27 -9.11 -7.16
C PRO A 623 18.67 -9.28 -7.76
N ASP A 624 18.77 -9.51 -9.07
CA ASP A 624 20.04 -9.57 -9.80
C ASP A 624 20.54 -8.19 -10.29
N GLY A 625 19.83 -7.12 -9.95
CA GLY A 625 20.14 -5.74 -10.32
C GLY A 625 19.66 -5.33 -11.71
N GLN A 626 19.04 -6.23 -12.49
CA GLN A 626 18.49 -5.89 -13.80
C GLN A 626 17.17 -5.12 -13.67
N ALA A 627 16.96 -4.13 -14.53
CA ALA A 627 15.69 -3.41 -14.58
C ALA A 627 14.55 -4.31 -15.09
N ILE A 628 13.40 -4.24 -14.44
CA ILE A 628 12.14 -4.75 -14.97
C ILE A 628 11.69 -3.77 -16.06
N LYS A 629 11.75 -4.24 -17.31
CA LYS A 629 11.48 -3.40 -18.46
C LYS A 629 10.06 -2.80 -18.38
N ASN A 630 9.96 -1.50 -18.66
CA ASN A 630 8.73 -0.70 -18.67
C ASN A 630 8.02 -0.59 -17.30
N LEU A 631 8.73 -0.83 -16.19
CA LEU A 631 8.21 -0.61 -14.85
C LEU A 631 9.07 0.42 -14.11
N TYR A 632 8.40 1.45 -13.61
CA TYR A 632 9.03 2.54 -12.88
C TYR A 632 8.38 2.73 -11.52
N SER A 633 9.10 3.33 -10.57
CA SER A 633 8.53 3.74 -9.29
C SER A 633 9.03 5.12 -8.85
N ALA A 634 8.20 5.84 -8.11
CA ALA A 634 8.52 7.17 -7.62
C ALA A 634 7.85 7.46 -6.27
N GLY A 635 8.49 8.36 -5.50
CA GLY A 635 8.03 8.74 -4.17
C GLY A 635 8.47 7.74 -3.10
N GLU A 636 7.65 7.64 -2.08
CA GLU A 636 7.92 6.90 -0.85
C GLU A 636 7.92 5.36 -1.05
N LEU A 637 7.27 4.85 -2.11
CA LEU A 637 7.31 3.43 -2.47
C LEU A 637 8.74 3.01 -2.81
N GLY A 638 9.39 2.28 -1.90
CA GLY A 638 10.82 1.97 -2.00
C GLY A 638 11.69 3.24 -1.94
N GLY A 639 11.37 4.16 -1.03
CA GLY A 639 12.04 5.44 -0.86
C GLY A 639 13.54 5.36 -0.56
N ILE A 640 14.27 6.40 -0.95
CA ILE A 640 15.73 6.49 -0.74
C ILE A 640 16.09 6.82 0.72
N ASN A 641 15.17 7.46 1.46
CA ASN A 641 15.41 8.00 2.79
C ASN A 641 15.48 6.91 3.86
N ALA A 642 16.59 6.18 3.91
CA ALA A 642 16.83 5.10 4.86
C ALA A 642 17.53 5.58 6.14
N ASN A 643 17.38 4.81 7.21
CA ASN A 643 17.93 4.99 8.56
C ASN A 643 17.42 6.21 9.32
N GLN A 644 17.66 7.42 8.84
CA GLN A 644 17.29 8.68 9.50
C GLN A 644 16.69 9.63 8.47
N TYR A 645 15.70 10.41 8.90
CA TYR A 645 14.94 11.31 8.04
C TYR A 645 15.10 12.76 8.42
N GLN A 646 15.33 13.58 7.40
CA GLN A 646 15.31 15.03 7.50
C GLN A 646 13.98 15.54 6.92
N GLY A 647 13.31 16.42 7.65
CA GLY A 647 12.06 17.06 7.21
C GLY A 647 12.16 17.58 5.78
N GLY A 648 11.12 17.34 4.98
CA GLY A 648 11.03 17.78 3.58
C GLY A 648 11.59 16.80 2.54
N ASN A 649 12.35 15.79 2.94
CA ASN A 649 12.99 14.85 2.01
C ASN A 649 11.99 14.05 1.15
N ASN A 650 10.91 13.49 1.71
CA ASN A 650 9.97 12.69 0.90
C ASN A 650 9.24 13.53 -0.16
N LEU A 651 8.98 14.82 0.12
CA LEU A 651 8.39 15.71 -0.88
C LEU A 651 9.40 16.05 -1.99
N ALA A 652 10.67 16.25 -1.66
CA ALA A 652 11.73 16.42 -2.67
C ALA A 652 11.84 15.17 -3.55
N GLU A 653 11.82 13.98 -2.94
CA GLU A 653 11.85 12.69 -3.63
C GLU A 653 10.66 12.50 -4.57
N CYS A 654 9.45 12.89 -4.14
CA CYS A 654 8.26 12.89 -5.00
C CYS A 654 8.45 13.71 -6.27
N LEU A 655 9.03 14.92 -6.16
CA LEU A 655 9.24 15.80 -7.31
C LEU A 655 10.37 15.30 -8.23
N ILE A 656 11.47 14.83 -7.63
CA ILE A 656 12.66 14.38 -8.37
C ILE A 656 12.37 13.10 -9.14
N TRP A 657 11.98 12.01 -8.45
CA TRP A 657 11.71 10.74 -9.14
C TRP A 657 10.37 10.72 -9.85
N GLY A 658 9.38 11.52 -9.42
CA GLY A 658 8.17 11.71 -10.21
C GLY A 658 8.52 12.23 -11.60
N LYS A 659 9.34 13.28 -11.69
CA LYS A 659 9.80 13.84 -12.96
C LYS A 659 10.59 12.81 -13.78
N ILE A 660 11.59 12.17 -13.18
CA ILE A 660 12.45 11.18 -13.86
C ILE A 660 11.62 10.00 -14.39
N ALA A 661 10.71 9.45 -13.59
CA ALA A 661 9.85 8.35 -13.99
C ALA A 661 8.93 8.74 -15.14
N GLY A 662 8.30 9.93 -15.07
CA GLY A 662 7.42 10.44 -16.13
C GLY A 662 8.15 10.62 -17.47
N GLU A 663 9.32 11.24 -17.45
CA GLU A 663 10.14 11.45 -18.66
C GLU A 663 10.67 10.14 -19.24
N ASN A 664 11.13 9.21 -18.38
CA ASN A 664 11.67 7.93 -18.84
C ASN A 664 10.60 6.97 -19.35
N ALA A 665 9.42 6.93 -18.73
CA ALA A 665 8.30 6.13 -19.23
C ALA A 665 7.76 6.66 -20.56
N ALA A 666 7.85 7.98 -20.81
CA ALA A 666 7.49 8.56 -22.09
C ALA A 666 8.61 8.45 -23.16
N HIS A 667 9.83 8.11 -22.76
CA HIS A 667 11.00 8.11 -23.63
C HIS A 667 10.91 7.00 -24.71
N GLY A 668 11.11 7.38 -25.97
CA GLY A 668 11.08 6.44 -27.11
C GLY A 668 9.68 6.19 -27.68
N LEU A 669 8.63 6.82 -27.14
CA LEU A 669 7.31 6.84 -27.76
C LEU A 669 7.33 7.73 -29.01
N THR A 670 6.80 7.21 -30.13
CA THR A 670 6.53 8.06 -31.30
C THR A 670 5.19 8.76 -31.04
N PRO A 671 5.07 10.09 -31.22
CA PRO A 671 3.81 10.80 -31.00
C PRO A 671 2.71 10.22 -31.89
N THR A 672 1.80 9.44 -31.31
CA THR A 672 0.64 8.91 -32.04
C THR A 672 -0.49 9.92 -31.97
N ALA A 673 -1.17 10.14 -33.10
CA ALA A 673 -2.42 10.88 -33.14
C ALA A 673 -3.43 10.19 -32.19
N ALA A 674 -4.02 10.97 -31.27
CA ALA A 674 -4.94 10.49 -30.26
C ALA A 674 -6.01 9.58 -30.89
N THR A 675 -6.02 8.31 -30.50
CA THR A 675 -7.19 7.47 -30.73
C THR A 675 -8.20 7.94 -29.69
N LYS A 676 -9.14 8.80 -30.09
CA LYS A 676 -10.29 9.18 -29.26
C LYS A 676 -11.20 7.96 -29.07
N THR A 677 -10.78 6.99 -28.27
CA THR A 677 -11.74 6.20 -27.50
C THR A 677 -12.35 7.18 -26.50
N ALA A 678 -13.68 7.23 -26.44
CA ALA A 678 -14.41 8.03 -25.46
C ALA A 678 -14.15 7.45 -24.05
N ALA A 679 -12.95 7.69 -23.51
CA ALA A 679 -12.63 7.37 -22.14
C ALA A 679 -13.30 8.42 -21.26
N HIS A 680 -14.15 7.96 -20.36
CA HIS A 680 -14.77 8.77 -19.35
C HIS A 680 -13.68 9.21 -18.36
N THR A 681 -13.52 10.53 -18.19
CA THR A 681 -12.66 11.08 -17.14
C THR A 681 -13.56 11.42 -15.95
N ASP A 682 -13.14 11.04 -14.74
CA ASP A 682 -13.93 11.36 -13.54
C ASP A 682 -13.76 12.83 -13.17
N ALA A 683 -12.57 13.37 -13.40
CA ALA A 683 -12.25 14.77 -13.12
C ALA A 683 -12.72 15.68 -14.26
N ASN A 684 -13.94 16.22 -14.16
CA ASN A 684 -14.39 17.37 -14.95
C ASN A 684 -14.54 18.57 -14.01
N SER A 685 -13.55 19.47 -13.97
CA SER A 685 -13.71 20.71 -13.20
C SER A 685 -14.67 21.65 -13.92
N GLY A 686 -15.82 21.96 -13.31
CA GLY A 686 -16.82 22.93 -13.77
C GLY A 686 -16.34 24.39 -13.88
N ALA A 687 -15.04 24.65 -13.75
CA ALA A 687 -14.45 25.97 -14.01
C ALA A 687 -14.34 26.31 -15.51
N SER A 688 -14.79 25.42 -16.41
CA SER A 688 -14.78 25.64 -17.85
C SER A 688 -16.04 25.09 -18.51
N GLU A 689 -17.20 25.72 -18.33
CA GLU A 689 -18.23 25.83 -19.38
C GLU A 689 -19.33 26.84 -19.03
N LYS A 690 -19.88 27.50 -20.05
CA LYS A 690 -20.91 28.55 -19.99
C LYS A 690 -22.33 27.95 -19.98
N GLN A 691 -23.21 28.56 -19.18
CA GLN A 691 -24.69 28.46 -19.13
C GLN A 691 -25.42 27.80 -20.33
N SER A 692 -26.38 26.91 -20.02
CA SER A 692 -27.82 27.11 -20.38
C SER A 692 -28.77 26.12 -19.67
N ASP A 693 -29.73 26.68 -18.93
CA ASP A 693 -31.14 26.31 -18.72
C ASP A 693 -31.61 24.85 -18.44
N GLN A 694 -32.23 24.73 -17.25
CA GLN A 694 -33.52 24.09 -16.93
C GLN A 694 -33.61 22.64 -16.38
N GLN A 695 -33.88 22.60 -15.06
CA GLN A 695 -35.07 22.01 -14.40
C GLN A 695 -35.03 20.56 -13.85
N THR A 696 -34.56 20.47 -12.60
CA THR A 696 -35.03 19.69 -11.43
C THR A 696 -35.99 18.51 -11.59
N ASP A 697 -35.67 17.37 -10.95
CA ASP A 697 -36.43 16.89 -9.78
C ASP A 697 -35.62 15.91 -8.90
N ALA A 698 -35.64 16.10 -7.59
CA ALA A 698 -34.85 15.34 -6.62
C ALA A 698 -35.75 14.76 -5.51
N THR A 699 -35.51 13.51 -5.10
CA THR A 699 -35.92 13.03 -3.78
C THR A 699 -34.93 12.05 -3.13
N SER A 700 -34.44 12.49 -1.96
CA SER A 700 -34.12 11.75 -0.71
C SER A 700 -33.00 10.71 -0.63
N GLY A 701 -32.04 10.98 0.26
CA GLY A 701 -31.90 10.19 1.50
C GLY A 701 -30.62 9.35 1.70
N ALA A 702 -29.64 9.95 2.38
CA ALA A 702 -28.59 9.39 3.24
C ALA A 702 -28.22 7.87 3.22
N SER A 703 -26.89 7.69 3.10
CA SER A 703 -26.02 6.60 3.55
C SER A 703 -25.73 5.44 2.59
N GLU A 704 -24.43 5.13 2.54
CA GLU A 704 -23.77 3.95 1.97
C GLU A 704 -23.71 3.86 0.45
N HIS A 705 -22.51 3.47 -0.03
CA HIS A 705 -22.19 2.96 -1.37
C HIS A 705 -23.19 3.28 -2.50
N ASP A 706 -22.85 4.22 -3.38
CA ASP A 706 -23.21 4.02 -4.78
C ASP A 706 -22.18 4.63 -5.73
N SER A 707 -21.57 3.74 -6.50
CA SER A 707 -20.84 3.99 -7.72
C SER A 707 -21.83 4.18 -8.86
N SER A 708 -22.01 5.40 -9.37
CA SER A 708 -22.32 5.58 -10.79
C SER A 708 -22.24 7.04 -11.24
N LYS A 709 -21.47 7.20 -12.33
CA LYS A 709 -21.54 8.24 -13.38
C LYS A 709 -21.19 9.68 -13.01
N SER A 710 -20.14 10.17 -13.69
CA SER A 710 -19.84 11.59 -13.86
C SER A 710 -20.97 12.25 -14.65
N GLU A 711 -21.88 12.88 -13.92
CA GLU A 711 -22.57 14.07 -14.40
C GLU A 711 -22.14 15.20 -13.47
N THR A 712 -21.72 16.33 -14.05
CA THR A 712 -21.44 17.56 -13.33
C THR A 712 -22.56 17.84 -12.33
N THR A 713 -22.28 17.78 -11.02
CA THR A 713 -23.30 17.98 -9.97
C THR A 713 -23.92 19.37 -10.09
N ASP A 714 -25.09 19.46 -10.73
CA ASP A 714 -25.88 20.69 -10.79
C ASP A 714 -26.68 20.80 -9.47
N TYR A 715 -26.17 21.59 -8.52
CA TYR A 715 -26.82 21.73 -7.21
C TYR A 715 -28.10 22.56 -7.32
N HIS A 716 -29.26 21.92 -7.20
CA HIS A 716 -30.54 22.60 -7.25
C HIS A 716 -30.69 23.68 -6.16
N VAL A 717 -31.18 24.86 -6.55
CA VAL A 717 -31.48 25.97 -5.64
C VAL A 717 -32.97 26.31 -5.67
N GLY A 718 -33.58 26.42 -4.49
CA GLY A 718 -34.93 26.97 -4.31
C GLY A 718 -34.93 28.50 -4.17
N PRO A 719 -36.10 29.10 -3.89
CA PRO A 719 -36.20 30.54 -3.63
C PRO A 719 -35.25 30.98 -2.51
N ASN A 720 -34.54 32.09 -2.73
CA ASN A 720 -33.54 32.64 -1.80
C ASN A 720 -32.38 31.70 -1.46
N GLN A 721 -32.12 30.67 -2.28
CA GLN A 721 -30.98 29.78 -2.11
C GLN A 721 -29.87 30.06 -3.11
N TYR A 722 -28.64 30.02 -2.65
CA TYR A 722 -27.45 30.36 -3.42
C TYR A 722 -26.35 29.34 -3.17
N ILE A 723 -25.62 28.98 -4.23
CA ILE A 723 -24.47 28.07 -4.14
C ILE A 723 -23.20 28.88 -3.91
N GLY A 724 -22.49 28.52 -2.86
CA GLY A 724 -21.18 29.04 -2.51
C GLY A 724 -20.12 27.98 -2.67
N VAL A 725 -18.94 28.37 -3.14
CA VAL A 725 -17.82 27.45 -3.36
C VAL A 725 -16.53 28.04 -2.80
N SER A 726 -15.71 27.21 -2.16
CA SER A 726 -14.35 27.56 -1.78
C SER A 726 -13.40 26.39 -2.02
N ASP A 727 -12.24 26.66 -2.63
CA ASP A 727 -11.13 25.72 -2.81
C ASP A 727 -10.02 25.92 -1.75
N ALA A 728 -10.27 26.74 -0.73
CA ALA A 728 -9.29 27.05 0.31
C ALA A 728 -9.10 25.92 1.35
N GLY A 729 -9.96 24.89 1.35
CA GLY A 729 -9.97 23.78 2.32
C GLY A 729 -8.80 22.81 2.19
N MET A 730 -8.70 21.81 3.08
CA MET A 730 -7.68 20.76 2.99
C MET A 730 -7.95 19.75 1.87
N GLY A 731 -9.18 19.66 1.39
CA GLY A 731 -9.58 18.80 0.26
C GLY A 731 -9.71 19.56 -1.05
N ASN A 732 -10.65 19.08 -1.85
CA ASN A 732 -11.12 19.78 -3.03
C ASN A 732 -12.03 20.96 -2.61
N GLU A 733 -13.04 21.28 -3.40
CA GLU A 733 -14.00 22.33 -3.07
C GLU A 733 -14.88 21.94 -1.86
N ILE A 734 -15.14 22.95 -1.01
CA ILE A 734 -16.30 22.97 -0.12
C ILE A 734 -17.42 23.67 -0.87
N VAL A 735 -18.52 22.96 -1.11
CA VAL A 735 -19.72 23.52 -1.72
C VAL A 735 -20.80 23.64 -0.66
N VAL A 736 -21.39 24.82 -0.55
CA VAL A 736 -22.51 25.11 0.36
C VAL A 736 -23.72 25.61 -0.39
N ARG A 737 -24.90 25.27 0.12
CA ARG A 737 -26.17 25.91 -0.23
C ARG A 737 -26.61 26.78 0.93
N VAL A 738 -26.70 28.07 0.66
CA VAL A 738 -27.05 29.08 1.65
C VAL A 738 -28.46 29.57 1.37
N THR A 739 -29.33 29.57 2.37
CA THR A 739 -30.64 30.24 2.30
C THR A 739 -30.49 31.64 2.91
N TYR A 740 -30.62 32.67 2.08
CA TYR A 740 -30.41 34.06 2.46
C TYR A 740 -31.55 34.95 1.96
N ALA A 741 -32.37 35.46 2.87
CA ALA A 741 -33.55 36.26 2.56
C ALA A 741 -33.59 37.53 3.42
N ALA A 742 -33.96 38.67 2.82
CA ALA A 742 -34.17 39.94 3.52
C ALA A 742 -33.01 40.37 4.46
N GLY A 743 -31.76 40.10 4.07
CA GLY A 743 -30.58 40.45 4.87
C GLY A 743 -30.26 39.47 6.01
N LYS A 744 -30.90 38.29 6.02
CA LYS A 744 -30.74 37.27 7.04
C LYS A 744 -30.26 35.95 6.45
N LEU A 745 -29.22 35.39 7.05
CA LEU A 745 -28.71 34.04 6.85
C LEU A 745 -29.60 33.06 7.64
N GLU A 746 -30.46 32.32 6.93
CA GLU A 746 -31.45 31.43 7.53
C GLU A 746 -30.96 29.99 7.64
N ASN A 747 -30.16 29.54 6.68
CA ASN A 747 -29.61 28.18 6.66
C ASN A 747 -28.30 28.11 5.88
N VAL A 748 -27.41 27.20 6.31
CA VAL A 748 -26.18 26.83 5.60
C VAL A 748 -26.14 25.30 5.54
N GLU A 749 -26.21 24.75 4.34
CA GLU A 749 -26.13 23.31 4.08
C GLU A 749 -24.82 23.01 3.35
N VAL A 750 -24.01 22.09 3.87
CA VAL A 750 -22.78 21.63 3.20
C VAL A 750 -23.13 20.50 2.24
N LEU A 751 -22.91 20.73 0.94
CA LEU A 751 -23.31 19.83 -0.15
C LEU A 751 -22.17 18.90 -0.59
N LYS A 752 -20.94 19.41 -0.57
CA LYS A 752 -19.72 18.67 -0.93
C LYS A 752 -18.57 19.14 -0.06
N GLN A 753 -17.79 18.18 0.45
CA GLN A 753 -16.57 18.44 1.21
C GLN A 753 -15.69 17.18 1.20
N SER A 754 -14.39 17.37 1.36
CA SER A 754 -13.40 16.28 1.45
C SER A 754 -12.30 16.63 2.46
N GLU A 755 -12.71 17.24 3.55
CA GLU A 755 -11.85 17.76 4.62
C GLU A 755 -11.35 16.64 5.53
N SER A 756 -10.40 16.95 6.41
CA SER A 756 -9.78 15.94 7.25
C SER A 756 -10.77 15.33 8.25
N ALA A 757 -10.76 14.00 8.37
CA ALA A 757 -11.70 13.26 9.21
C ALA A 757 -11.46 13.44 10.72
N ASP A 758 -10.21 13.71 11.12
CA ASP A 758 -9.76 13.87 12.50
C ASP A 758 -10.17 15.22 13.11
N VAL A 759 -10.13 16.31 12.33
CA VAL A 759 -10.40 17.67 12.82
C VAL A 759 -11.35 18.47 11.92
N GLY A 760 -11.21 18.39 10.59
CA GLY A 760 -11.99 19.17 9.62
C GLY A 760 -13.50 18.94 9.71
N LEU A 761 -13.92 17.68 9.88
CA LEU A 761 -15.35 17.35 9.98
C LEU A 761 -16.07 17.98 11.19
N LYS A 762 -15.32 18.33 12.25
CA LYS A 762 -15.90 19.06 13.38
C LYS A 762 -16.33 20.47 12.95
N ALA A 763 -15.47 21.18 12.21
CA ALA A 763 -15.79 22.50 11.66
C ALA A 763 -16.99 22.45 10.71
N ILE A 764 -17.04 21.43 9.83
CA ILE A 764 -18.17 21.21 8.91
C ILE A 764 -19.51 21.03 9.64
N LYS A 765 -19.52 20.35 10.79
CA LYS A 765 -20.75 20.09 11.57
C LYS A 765 -21.17 21.27 12.45
N GLN A 766 -20.20 22.00 13.01
CA GLN A 766 -20.45 23.00 14.05
C GLN A 766 -20.73 24.40 13.47
N LEU A 767 -19.88 24.87 12.55
CA LEU A 767 -19.89 26.27 12.11
C LEU A 767 -21.16 26.71 11.38
N PRO A 768 -21.86 25.88 10.56
CA PRO A 768 -23.09 26.30 9.91
C PRO A 768 -24.15 26.85 10.89
N ALA A 769 -24.32 26.21 12.05
CA ALA A 769 -25.27 26.65 13.07
C ALA A 769 -24.83 27.98 13.73
N GLU A 770 -23.53 28.14 13.97
CA GLU A 770 -22.96 29.36 14.54
C GLU A 770 -23.08 30.54 13.59
N MET A 771 -22.85 30.32 12.28
CA MET A 771 -22.99 31.35 11.24
C MET A 771 -24.43 31.85 11.15
N VAL A 772 -25.41 30.93 11.16
CA VAL A 772 -26.84 31.28 11.17
C VAL A 772 -27.19 32.06 12.44
N ALA A 773 -26.71 31.63 13.61
CA ALA A 773 -26.95 32.33 14.87
C ALA A 773 -26.33 33.73 14.91
N ALA A 774 -25.13 33.89 14.35
CA ALA A 774 -24.42 35.17 14.26
C ALA A 774 -24.91 36.06 13.09
N ASN A 775 -25.76 35.53 12.21
CA ASN A 775 -26.14 36.16 10.95
C ASN A 775 -24.93 36.62 10.12
N SER A 776 -23.85 35.83 10.11
CA SER A 776 -22.55 36.21 9.55
C SER A 776 -21.79 34.98 9.07
N PRO A 777 -21.11 35.04 7.90
CA PRO A 777 -20.17 33.99 7.51
C PRO A 777 -18.92 33.98 8.39
N LYS A 778 -18.60 35.09 9.08
CA LYS A 778 -17.44 35.19 9.96
C LYS A 778 -17.83 34.80 11.39
N VAL A 779 -17.31 33.66 11.83
CA VAL A 779 -17.43 33.11 13.19
C VAL A 779 -16.05 32.63 13.67
N ASP A 780 -15.92 32.28 14.93
CA ASP A 780 -14.65 31.77 15.45
C ASP A 780 -14.29 30.42 14.81
N ALA A 781 -13.04 30.26 14.39
CA ALA A 781 -12.58 29.01 13.79
C ALA A 781 -12.53 27.88 14.82
N VAL A 782 -12.87 26.66 14.41
CA VAL A 782 -12.73 25.48 15.29
C VAL A 782 -11.25 25.20 15.52
N THR A 783 -10.87 25.08 16.79
CA THR A 783 -9.48 24.77 17.19
C THR A 783 -9.00 23.49 16.50
N GLY A 784 -7.84 23.55 15.85
CA GLY A 784 -7.25 22.43 15.11
C GLY A 784 -7.79 22.24 13.69
N ALA A 785 -8.85 22.95 13.29
CA ALA A 785 -9.47 22.86 11.97
C ALA A 785 -9.55 24.23 11.29
N SER A 786 -8.55 25.10 11.49
CA SER A 786 -8.58 26.49 11.03
C SER A 786 -8.68 26.62 9.51
N VAL A 787 -7.96 25.80 8.74
CA VAL A 787 -8.01 25.81 7.26
C VAL A 787 -9.42 25.48 6.77
N THR A 788 -9.99 24.36 7.26
CA THR A 788 -11.37 23.97 6.96
C THR A 788 -12.39 25.02 7.39
N SER A 789 -12.18 25.62 8.58
CA SER A 789 -13.07 26.65 9.10
C SER A 789 -13.12 27.85 8.17
N HIS A 790 -11.97 28.43 7.82
CA HIS A 790 -11.93 29.58 6.91
C HIS A 790 -12.48 29.25 5.52
N ALA A 791 -12.16 28.08 4.97
CA ALA A 791 -12.70 27.67 3.68
C ALA A 791 -14.23 27.58 3.67
N LEU A 792 -14.84 27.08 4.74
CA LEU A 792 -16.29 27.07 4.89
C LEU A 792 -16.85 28.49 5.02
N GLN A 793 -16.18 29.38 5.77
CA GLN A 793 -16.56 30.79 5.88
C GLN A 793 -16.51 31.49 4.51
N ASP A 794 -15.48 31.23 3.72
CA ASP A 794 -15.32 31.77 2.37
C ASP A 794 -16.41 31.25 1.42
N ALA A 795 -16.76 29.96 1.47
CA ALA A 795 -17.83 29.40 0.66
C ALA A 795 -19.19 30.06 1.01
N VAL A 796 -19.48 30.27 2.29
CA VAL A 796 -20.72 30.95 2.72
C VAL A 796 -20.69 32.42 2.32
N ALA A 797 -19.54 33.10 2.43
CA ALA A 797 -19.38 34.48 1.98
C ALA A 797 -19.59 34.63 0.47
N ASP A 798 -19.08 33.69 -0.33
CA ASP A 798 -19.31 33.63 -1.78
C ASP A 798 -20.81 33.50 -2.09
N ALA A 799 -21.52 32.58 -1.43
CA ALA A 799 -22.98 32.44 -1.61
C ALA A 799 -23.75 33.71 -1.23
N ILE A 800 -23.39 34.35 -0.11
CA ILE A 800 -24.03 35.61 0.32
C ILE A 800 -23.75 36.72 -0.69
N SER A 801 -22.53 36.80 -1.25
CA SER A 801 -22.21 37.81 -2.26
C SER A 801 -23.08 37.67 -3.50
N LYS A 802 -23.36 36.44 -3.93
CA LYS A 802 -24.29 36.11 -5.02
C LYS A 802 -25.74 36.43 -4.69
N ALA A 803 -26.13 36.36 -3.42
CA ALA A 803 -27.46 36.76 -2.96
C ALA A 803 -27.67 38.28 -2.95
N GLN A 804 -26.57 39.04 -2.90
CA GLN A 804 -26.57 40.51 -2.85
C GLN A 804 -26.30 41.16 -4.22
N ALA A 805 -25.83 40.37 -5.19
CA ALA A 805 -25.64 40.77 -6.59
C ALA A 805 -26.99 40.81 -7.33
#